data_AF-A0A2D8RNC6-F1
#
_entry.id   AF-A0A2D8RNC6-F1
#
_cell.length_a   1.000
_cell.length_b   1.000
_cell.length_c   1.000
_cell.angle_alpha   90.00
_cell.angle_beta   90.00
_cell.angle_gamma   90.00
#
_symmetry.space_group_name_H-M   'P 1'
#
loop_
_entity.id
_entity.type
_entity.pdbx_description
1 polymer ?
#
loop_
_entity_poly.entity_id
_entity_poly.type
_entity_poly.pdbx_seq_one_letter_code
_entity_poly.pdbx_strand_id
1 'polypeptide(L)'
;QLALIEERAKVLEKMREEVRTKVEEWERDPEFLDGKGLQLALQQAEIVGAGYGFQVEKLRDRHLALKKIILNLEMVGKCGTGNPQLEDSGDVFGSLADISKGVMDVFGLVASEEARLACVQEEKLKLYKEVNRAYIYALTAADASESADGFRRYGDQIAAISNADAAVLAKEAENLAKAQDEVLFVFELTPLVGELIDLYKLGLGTDLMGQNVSGLDRALTAVLMLTPGIIEQLLKRYPEVFYTYKSFLAELAYPGKGFFDTLIVDTGKKLSLVKERASVALERFAGIEKQLAEKVGGSVRRVAGENISAIWGRLELMPGFRMSQAMAVDASNIIDQHVNAIREVATKGPGRVIMFRPFNPLGKQAIAEAIKLAKKDGTRLATKWMDVKPKSASNPILGAAIPVNPALSKLDDGLRRARASGSPAAIAKAEAEIESMRGKVQDLLLQTDSKGNKIVEQIPATYGTKVEGELVEKPVYWSRDMSGDLVMGVLDQNGKLFDPISMRSLDVDPVELERVMVIASPEGNKVLPDYDMFAVGSKSRPNDKVIGPTGEIVDEQAPFVAGLGSISRDNLDTMTDINEAVARRTGVKGDVVHHGAANFWQDLPDYPITVFMPNGDVKSIVRGPSEDPDKWTKEFFHALKQEGYSGFDPHPSWGWPPYNPRIGYRGEN
;
A
#
# COMPACT_ATOMS: atom_id res chain seq x y z
N GLN A 1 14.90 26.69 10.26
CA GLN A 1 15.33 25.28 10.36
C GLN A 1 15.18 24.74 11.78
N LEU A 2 15.75 25.39 12.81
CA LEU A 2 15.52 25.00 14.22
C LEU A 2 14.04 24.92 14.62
N ALA A 3 13.22 25.91 14.28
CA ALA A 3 11.78 25.89 14.56
C ALA A 3 11.04 24.68 13.92
N LEU A 4 11.45 24.25 12.72
CA LEU A 4 10.86 23.09 12.02
C LEU A 4 11.29 21.77 12.70
N ILE A 5 12.53 21.72 13.22
CA ILE A 5 13.04 20.56 13.96
C ILE A 5 12.30 20.45 15.31
N GLU A 6 12.11 21.57 16.02
CA GLU A 6 11.36 21.61 17.28
C GLU A 6 9.89 21.24 17.10
N GLU A 7 9.23 21.77 16.06
CA GLU A 7 7.84 21.42 15.74
C GLU A 7 7.70 19.94 15.42
N ARG A 8 8.64 19.38 14.66
CA ARG A 8 8.65 17.95 14.34
C ARG A 8 8.93 17.07 15.56
N ALA A 9 9.82 17.49 16.46
CA ALA A 9 10.06 16.79 17.72
C ALA A 9 8.78 16.74 18.57
N LYS A 10 8.01 17.84 18.63
CA LYS A 10 6.71 17.88 19.32
C LYS A 10 5.67 16.94 18.71
N VAL A 11 5.60 16.86 17.38
CA VAL A 11 4.68 15.94 16.70
C VAL A 11 5.05 14.48 16.98
N LEU A 12 6.35 14.14 16.91
CA LEU A 12 6.84 12.80 17.21
C LEU A 12 6.60 12.43 18.68
N GLU A 13 6.81 13.36 19.59
CA GLU A 13 6.59 13.15 21.02
C GLU A 13 5.11 12.94 21.35
N LYS A 14 4.21 13.74 20.74
CA LYS A 14 2.77 13.53 20.88
C LYS A 14 2.34 12.16 20.33
N MET A 15 2.87 11.76 19.17
CA MET A 15 2.58 10.45 18.57
C MET A 15 3.12 9.31 19.44
N ARG A 16 4.29 9.48 20.05
CA ARG A 16 4.87 8.55 21.02
C ARG A 16 3.92 8.35 22.20
N GLU A 17 3.46 9.44 22.82
CA GLU A 17 2.53 9.41 23.96
C GLU A 17 1.21 8.72 23.58
N GLU A 18 0.60 9.07 22.44
CA GLU A 18 -0.65 8.46 21.96
C GLU A 18 -0.51 6.95 21.74
N VAL A 19 0.58 6.50 21.11
CA VAL A 19 0.86 5.07 20.90
C VAL A 19 1.07 4.36 22.24
N ARG A 20 1.82 4.99 23.17
CA ARG A 20 2.05 4.43 24.51
C ARG A 20 0.76 4.27 25.29
N THR A 21 -0.09 5.28 25.33
CA THR A 21 -1.40 5.19 26.00
C THR A 21 -2.24 4.06 25.42
N LYS A 22 -2.32 3.92 24.10
CA LYS A 22 -3.08 2.83 23.46
C LYS A 22 -2.54 1.45 23.81
N VAL A 23 -1.21 1.29 23.88
CA VAL A 23 -0.59 0.02 24.25
C VAL A 23 -0.78 -0.28 25.74
N GLU A 24 -0.71 0.72 26.61
CA GLU A 24 -1.01 0.57 28.05
C GLU A 24 -2.48 0.20 28.31
N GLU A 25 -3.41 0.81 27.57
CA GLU A 25 -4.83 0.44 27.61
C GLU A 25 -5.04 -0.99 27.12
N TRP A 26 -4.32 -1.40 26.07
CA TRP A 26 -4.32 -2.78 25.59
C TRP A 26 -3.73 -3.79 26.58
N GLU A 27 -2.75 -3.40 27.40
CA GLU A 27 -2.25 -4.23 28.49
C GLU A 27 -3.29 -4.46 29.58
N ARG A 28 -4.12 -3.44 29.85
CA ARG A 28 -5.20 -3.51 30.85
C ARG A 28 -6.41 -4.28 30.33
N ASP A 29 -6.69 -4.13 29.05
CA ASP A 29 -7.80 -4.78 28.34
C ASP A 29 -7.30 -5.37 27.02
N PRO A 30 -7.07 -6.70 26.95
CA PRO A 30 -6.58 -7.37 25.75
C PRO A 30 -7.50 -7.27 24.52
N GLU A 31 -8.77 -6.85 24.68
CA GLU A 31 -9.74 -6.62 23.61
C GLU A 31 -9.76 -5.14 23.13
N PHE A 32 -9.10 -4.24 23.85
CA PHE A 32 -9.08 -2.80 23.54
C PHE A 32 -8.54 -2.47 22.14
N LEU A 33 -7.52 -3.20 21.69
CA LEU A 33 -7.01 -3.10 20.32
C LEU A 33 -7.45 -4.30 19.50
N ASP A 34 -8.32 -4.04 18.53
CA ASP A 34 -8.60 -4.98 17.45
C ASP A 34 -7.41 -5.08 16.47
N GLY A 35 -7.52 -5.94 15.45
CA GLY A 35 -6.46 -6.13 14.46
C GLY A 35 -6.06 -4.85 13.72
N LYS A 36 -7.01 -3.93 13.49
CA LYS A 36 -6.79 -2.66 12.79
C LYS A 36 -6.09 -1.66 13.71
N GLY A 37 -6.54 -1.55 14.96
CA GLY A 37 -5.94 -0.72 16.00
C GLY A 37 -4.50 -1.10 16.28
N LEU A 38 -4.19 -2.40 16.35
CA LEU A 38 -2.82 -2.89 16.51
C LEU A 38 -1.93 -2.53 15.31
N GLN A 39 -2.45 -2.69 14.08
CA GLN A 39 -1.69 -2.33 12.87
C GLN A 39 -1.37 -0.83 12.82
N LEU A 40 -2.33 0.02 13.20
CA LEU A 40 -2.13 1.46 13.30
C LEU A 40 -1.08 1.81 14.37
N ALA A 41 -1.16 1.18 15.54
CA ALA A 41 -0.19 1.39 16.62
C ALA A 41 1.24 1.00 16.20
N LEU A 42 1.40 -0.12 15.46
CA LEU A 42 2.69 -0.53 14.89
C LEU A 42 3.22 0.50 13.89
N GLN A 43 2.38 0.96 12.95
CA GLN A 43 2.79 1.96 11.96
C GLN A 43 3.21 3.28 12.62
N GLN A 44 2.46 3.74 13.61
CA GLN A 44 2.80 4.95 14.36
C GLN A 44 4.10 4.76 15.17
N ALA A 45 4.30 3.61 15.81
CA ALA A 45 5.55 3.28 16.50
C ALA A 45 6.75 3.29 15.55
N GLU A 46 6.58 2.76 14.34
CA GLU A 46 7.58 2.76 13.28
C GLU A 46 7.90 4.18 12.78
N ILE A 47 6.92 5.07 12.67
CA ILE A 47 7.13 6.49 12.34
C ILE A 47 7.94 7.18 13.45
N VAL A 48 7.57 6.97 14.72
CA VAL A 48 8.31 7.50 15.88
C VAL A 48 9.74 7.00 15.86
N GLY A 49 9.94 5.69 15.68
CA GLY A 49 11.26 5.08 15.65
C GLY A 49 12.14 5.58 14.50
N ALA A 50 11.56 5.78 13.31
CA ALA A 50 12.29 6.37 12.18
C ALA A 50 12.64 7.84 12.46
N GLY A 51 11.75 8.55 13.17
CA GLY A 51 11.99 9.89 13.70
C GLY A 51 13.20 9.95 14.64
N TYR A 52 13.42 8.91 15.44
CA TYR A 52 14.57 8.73 16.34
C TYR A 52 15.81 8.14 15.67
N GLY A 53 15.75 7.86 14.36
CA GLY A 53 16.89 7.40 13.58
C GLY A 53 17.07 5.88 13.53
N PHE A 54 16.10 5.09 13.98
CA PHE A 54 16.16 3.64 13.81
C PHE A 54 16.05 3.24 12.32
N GLN A 55 16.70 2.12 11.96
CA GLN A 55 16.54 1.49 10.65
C GLN A 55 15.25 0.66 10.60
N VAL A 56 14.12 1.37 10.61
CA VAL A 56 12.79 0.78 10.83
C VAL A 56 12.41 -0.27 9.79
N GLU A 57 12.81 -0.13 8.52
CA GLU A 57 12.55 -1.16 7.50
C GLU A 57 13.17 -2.51 7.88
N LYS A 58 14.43 -2.52 8.33
CA LYS A 58 15.09 -3.76 8.77
C LYS A 58 14.47 -4.34 10.03
N LEU A 59 14.04 -3.48 10.95
CA LEU A 59 13.36 -3.89 12.17
C LEU A 59 11.98 -4.51 11.86
N ARG A 60 11.24 -3.90 10.92
CA ARG A 60 9.96 -4.39 10.42
C ARG A 60 10.11 -5.75 9.75
N ASP A 61 11.08 -5.91 8.86
CA ASP A 61 11.31 -7.19 8.17
C ASP A 61 11.58 -8.33 9.17
N ARG A 62 12.40 -8.05 10.20
CA ARG A 62 12.67 -8.99 11.28
C ARG A 62 11.42 -9.29 12.10
N HIS A 63 10.64 -8.26 12.43
CA HIS A 63 9.40 -8.41 13.17
C HIS A 63 8.36 -9.26 12.40
N LEU A 64 8.24 -9.06 11.08
CA LEU A 64 7.37 -9.85 10.21
C LEU A 64 7.85 -11.31 10.07
N ALA A 65 9.15 -11.55 10.00
CA ALA A 65 9.71 -12.90 10.01
C ALA A 65 9.36 -13.63 11.32
N LEU A 66 9.50 -12.96 12.46
CA LEU A 66 9.14 -13.49 13.76
C LEU A 66 7.63 -13.81 13.87
N LYS A 67 6.76 -12.94 13.35
CA LYS A 67 5.31 -13.22 13.28
C LYS A 67 5.02 -14.53 12.56
N LYS A 68 5.70 -14.78 11.43
CA LYS A 68 5.56 -16.05 10.69
C LYS A 68 6.00 -17.25 11.53
N ILE A 69 7.10 -17.12 12.28
CA ILE A 69 7.57 -18.16 13.19
C ILE A 69 6.51 -18.46 14.25
N ILE A 70 5.96 -17.44 14.92
CA ILE A 70 4.93 -17.60 15.96
C ILE A 70 3.70 -18.34 15.43
N LEU A 71 3.24 -17.98 14.23
CA LEU A 71 2.08 -18.63 13.59
C LEU A 71 2.31 -20.13 13.32
N ASN A 72 3.55 -20.55 13.15
CA ASN A 72 3.93 -21.93 12.84
C ASN A 72 4.35 -22.77 14.05
N LEU A 73 4.39 -22.21 15.27
CA LEU A 73 4.76 -22.97 16.48
C LEU A 73 3.76 -24.10 16.78
N GLU A 74 4.21 -25.23 17.31
CA GLU A 74 3.31 -26.31 17.71
C GLU A 74 3.05 -26.34 19.22
N MET A 75 3.85 -25.61 20.02
CA MET A 75 3.70 -25.42 21.48
C MET A 75 3.64 -26.75 22.25
N VAL A 76 4.40 -27.73 21.77
CA VAL A 76 4.37 -29.14 22.20
C VAL A 76 4.61 -29.30 23.70
N GLY A 77 5.51 -28.48 24.27
CA GLY A 77 5.83 -28.52 25.71
C GLY A 77 4.77 -27.92 26.64
N LYS A 78 3.95 -26.97 26.16
CA LYS A 78 2.94 -26.27 26.99
C LYS A 78 1.53 -26.83 26.83
N CYS A 79 1.16 -27.17 25.59
CA CYS A 79 -0.19 -27.62 25.27
C CYS A 79 -0.28 -29.16 25.13
N GLY A 80 0.85 -29.88 25.28
CA GLY A 80 0.93 -31.33 25.16
C GLY A 80 1.36 -31.79 23.77
N THR A 81 1.92 -33.00 23.68
CA THR A 81 2.30 -33.64 22.42
C THR A 81 1.07 -34.07 21.64
N GLY A 82 1.01 -33.75 20.35
CA GLY A 82 0.05 -34.36 19.44
C GLY A 82 0.25 -35.89 19.41
N ASN A 83 -0.86 -36.62 19.28
CA ASN A 83 -1.03 -38.08 19.27
C ASN A 83 0.26 -38.96 19.38
N PRO A 84 0.44 -39.75 20.46
CA PRO A 84 1.59 -40.67 20.62
C PRO A 84 1.70 -41.78 19.57
N GLN A 85 0.70 -41.96 18.71
CA GLN A 85 0.65 -43.06 17.72
C GLN A 85 1.66 -42.95 16.56
N LEU A 86 2.51 -41.92 16.50
CA LEU A 86 3.62 -41.85 15.54
C LEU A 86 4.97 -42.34 16.10
N GLU A 87 5.07 -42.64 17.40
CA GLU A 87 6.27 -43.27 17.97
C GLU A 87 6.29 -44.81 17.83
N ASP A 88 5.18 -45.44 17.43
CA ASP A 88 5.05 -46.90 17.41
C ASP A 88 4.63 -47.46 16.04
N SER A 89 5.18 -46.91 14.95
CA SER A 89 5.11 -47.54 13.62
C SER A 89 6.06 -48.75 13.54
N GLY A 90 5.83 -49.70 14.44
CA GLY A 90 6.66 -50.87 14.69
C GLY A 90 5.88 -52.16 14.94
N ASP A 91 4.58 -52.25 14.64
CA ASP A 91 3.96 -53.52 14.24
C ASP A 91 2.52 -53.34 13.74
N VAL A 92 2.28 -53.78 12.51
CA VAL A 92 0.94 -53.92 11.94
C VAL A 92 0.53 -55.38 12.14
N PHE A 93 -0.77 -55.60 12.41
CA PHE A 93 -1.55 -56.85 12.36
C PHE A 93 -1.99 -57.44 13.70
N GLY A 94 -3.11 -56.90 14.22
CA GLY A 94 -3.80 -57.43 15.39
C GLY A 94 -5.27 -57.05 15.48
N SER A 95 -6.08 -57.61 14.58
CA SER A 95 -7.53 -57.84 14.75
C SER A 95 -8.52 -56.70 14.40
N LEU A 96 -9.44 -57.08 13.51
CA LEU A 96 -10.53 -56.31 12.93
C LEU A 96 -11.83 -56.46 13.76
N ALA A 97 -11.72 -56.59 15.09
CA ALA A 97 -12.84 -56.90 15.99
C ALA A 97 -13.22 -55.79 17.01
N ASP A 98 -12.52 -54.65 17.04
CA ASP A 98 -12.76 -53.57 18.04
C ASP A 98 -13.44 -52.30 17.47
N ILE A 99 -14.14 -52.40 16.33
CA ILE A 99 -14.69 -51.23 15.61
C ILE A 99 -15.84 -50.52 16.37
N SER A 100 -16.46 -51.14 17.38
CA SER A 100 -17.46 -50.47 18.23
C SER A 100 -16.91 -49.81 19.50
N LYS A 101 -15.64 -50.07 19.88
CA LYS A 101 -14.94 -49.34 20.96
C LYS A 101 -14.16 -48.14 20.42
N GLY A 102 -13.68 -48.21 19.18
CA GLY A 102 -12.94 -47.13 18.52
C GLY A 102 -13.72 -45.84 18.27
N VAL A 103 -15.05 -45.85 18.29
CA VAL A 103 -15.84 -44.62 18.08
C VAL A 103 -15.82 -43.71 19.32
N MET A 104 -15.85 -44.26 20.54
CA MET A 104 -15.77 -43.46 21.78
C MET A 104 -14.34 -42.96 22.05
N ASP A 105 -13.32 -43.74 21.67
CA ASP A 105 -11.91 -43.28 21.74
C ASP A 105 -11.60 -42.23 20.66
N VAL A 106 -12.19 -42.31 19.46
CA VAL A 106 -12.07 -41.27 18.43
C VAL A 106 -12.71 -39.96 18.90
N PHE A 107 -13.87 -39.98 19.56
CA PHE A 107 -14.46 -38.75 20.11
C PHE A 107 -13.68 -38.20 21.32
N GLY A 108 -13.07 -39.06 22.14
CA GLY A 108 -12.15 -38.63 23.21
C GLY A 108 -10.83 -38.05 22.71
N LEU A 109 -10.29 -38.59 21.60
CA LEU A 109 -9.10 -38.09 20.90
C LEU A 109 -9.39 -36.80 20.12
N VAL A 110 -10.58 -36.65 19.55
CA VAL A 110 -11.00 -35.41 18.87
C VAL A 110 -11.23 -34.30 19.90
N ALA A 111 -11.86 -34.60 21.05
CA ALA A 111 -12.05 -33.61 22.11
C ALA A 111 -10.72 -33.17 22.76
N SER A 112 -9.76 -34.09 22.91
CA SER A 112 -8.42 -33.74 23.43
C SER A 112 -7.59 -32.97 22.41
N GLU A 113 -7.72 -33.28 21.11
CA GLU A 113 -7.05 -32.55 20.04
C GLU A 113 -7.65 -31.16 19.82
N GLU A 114 -8.97 -31.00 19.90
CA GLU A 114 -9.62 -29.69 19.86
C GLU A 114 -9.20 -28.82 21.06
N ALA A 115 -9.14 -29.39 22.27
CA ALA A 115 -8.65 -28.69 23.46
C ALA A 115 -7.17 -28.30 23.33
N ARG A 116 -6.35 -29.17 22.75
CA ARG A 116 -4.93 -28.89 22.45
C ARG A 116 -4.80 -27.77 21.44
N LEU A 117 -5.52 -27.83 20.31
CA LEU A 117 -5.51 -26.80 19.28
C LEU A 117 -5.98 -25.45 19.82
N ALA A 118 -7.01 -25.44 20.69
CA ALA A 118 -7.46 -24.23 21.37
C ALA A 118 -6.35 -23.65 22.27
N CYS A 119 -5.67 -24.48 23.08
CA CYS A 119 -4.52 -24.07 23.87
C CYS A 119 -3.38 -23.49 22.99
N VAL A 120 -3.05 -24.16 21.88
CA VAL A 120 -2.00 -23.70 20.95
C VAL A 120 -2.35 -22.33 20.37
N GLN A 121 -3.60 -22.12 19.96
CA GLN A 121 -4.05 -20.84 19.43
C GLN A 121 -4.04 -19.74 20.51
N GLU A 122 -4.44 -20.05 21.74
CA GLU A 122 -4.42 -19.12 22.87
C GLU A 122 -2.98 -18.69 23.22
N GLU A 123 -2.05 -19.64 23.32
CA GLU A 123 -0.64 -19.36 23.62
C GLU A 123 0.04 -18.62 22.45
N LYS A 124 -0.27 -18.96 21.19
CA LYS A 124 0.21 -18.19 20.02
C LYS A 124 -0.30 -16.75 20.05
N LEU A 125 -1.58 -16.56 20.37
CA LEU A 125 -2.16 -15.24 20.46
C LEU A 125 -1.50 -14.43 21.57
N LYS A 126 -1.32 -15.01 22.76
CA LYS A 126 -0.62 -14.39 23.88
C LYS A 126 0.80 -13.96 23.49
N LEU A 127 1.57 -14.88 22.91
CA LEU A 127 2.93 -14.62 22.48
C LEU A 127 3.00 -13.54 21.40
N TYR A 128 2.09 -13.60 20.43
CA TYR A 128 1.95 -12.58 19.40
C TYR A 128 1.70 -11.19 20.03
N LYS A 129 0.79 -11.09 21.01
CA LYS A 129 0.51 -9.84 21.72
C LYS A 129 1.75 -9.31 22.45
N GLU A 130 2.44 -10.17 23.21
CA GLU A 130 3.64 -9.81 23.98
C GLU A 130 4.78 -9.30 23.09
N VAL A 131 5.01 -9.96 21.95
CA VAL A 131 6.03 -9.60 20.97
C VAL A 131 5.73 -8.28 20.28
N ASN A 132 4.49 -8.04 19.86
CA ASN A 132 4.07 -6.75 19.27
C ASN A 132 4.22 -5.62 20.28
N ARG A 133 3.80 -5.84 21.52
CA ARG A 133 3.93 -4.87 22.60
C ARG A 133 5.39 -4.49 22.87
N ALA A 134 6.27 -5.48 23.02
CA ALA A 134 7.68 -5.23 23.27
C ALA A 134 8.34 -4.46 22.09
N TYR A 135 7.95 -4.79 20.86
CA TYR A 135 8.41 -4.08 19.66
C TYR A 135 7.95 -2.61 19.63
N ILE A 136 6.67 -2.35 19.90
CA ILE A 136 6.12 -0.99 19.96
C ILE A 136 6.81 -0.19 21.08
N TYR A 137 6.96 -0.77 22.27
CA TYR A 137 7.65 -0.11 23.39
C TYR A 137 9.10 0.23 23.06
N ALA A 138 9.84 -0.68 22.42
CA ALA A 138 11.21 -0.42 22.01
C ALA A 138 11.35 0.75 21.03
N LEU A 139 10.43 0.85 20.06
CA LEU A 139 10.42 1.92 19.06
C LEU A 139 9.95 3.27 19.59
N THR A 140 9.14 3.28 20.65
CA THR A 140 8.50 4.48 21.23
C THR A 140 9.08 4.87 22.59
N ALA A 141 10.27 4.38 22.93
CA ALA A 141 10.97 4.76 24.15
C ALA A 141 11.34 6.25 24.19
N ALA A 142 11.30 6.86 25.38
CA ALA A 142 11.62 8.28 25.58
C ALA A 142 13.09 8.58 25.31
N ASP A 143 13.96 7.60 25.57
CA ASP A 143 15.39 7.73 25.42
C ASP A 143 16.04 6.41 24.94
N ALA A 144 17.32 6.50 24.60
CA ALA A 144 18.09 5.37 24.08
C ALA A 144 18.25 4.22 25.10
N SER A 145 18.26 4.51 26.39
CA SER A 145 18.38 3.50 27.44
C SER A 145 17.09 2.69 27.53
N GLU A 146 15.95 3.36 27.60
CA GLU A 146 14.64 2.71 27.62
C GLU A 146 14.40 1.93 26.31
N SER A 147 14.86 2.45 25.17
CA SER A 147 14.78 1.74 23.88
C SER A 147 15.60 0.46 23.88
N ALA A 148 16.84 0.52 24.37
CA ALA A 148 17.71 -0.64 24.49
C ALA A 148 17.10 -1.70 25.42
N ASP A 149 16.51 -1.29 26.55
CA ASP A 149 15.80 -2.18 27.45
C ASP A 149 14.51 -2.75 26.83
N GLY A 150 13.83 -1.98 26.00
CA GLY A 150 12.70 -2.43 25.19
C GLY A 150 13.11 -3.51 24.19
N PHE A 151 14.22 -3.30 23.46
CA PHE A 151 14.74 -4.28 22.51
C PHE A 151 15.34 -5.52 23.19
N ARG A 152 15.92 -5.39 24.39
CA ARG A 152 16.31 -6.54 25.22
C ARG A 152 15.09 -7.36 25.60
N ARG A 153 14.05 -6.72 26.14
CA ARG A 153 12.77 -7.40 26.44
C ARG A 153 12.17 -8.05 25.20
N TYR A 154 12.19 -7.39 24.06
CA TYR A 154 11.75 -7.96 22.78
C TYR A 154 12.59 -9.20 22.41
N GLY A 155 13.92 -9.13 22.55
CA GLY A 155 14.84 -10.25 22.37
C GLY A 155 14.62 -11.40 23.35
N ASP A 156 14.36 -11.11 24.63
CA ASP A 156 14.09 -12.10 25.67
C ASP A 156 12.78 -12.82 25.40
N GLN A 157 11.74 -12.10 24.93
CA GLN A 157 10.48 -12.71 24.49
C GLN A 157 10.71 -13.64 23.30
N ILE A 158 11.55 -13.26 22.34
CA ILE A 158 11.95 -14.14 21.22
C ILE A 158 12.71 -15.37 21.73
N ALA A 159 13.66 -15.19 22.64
CA ALA A 159 14.47 -16.27 23.19
C ALA A 159 13.61 -17.26 24.00
N ALA A 160 12.59 -16.77 24.71
CA ALA A 160 11.63 -17.60 25.43
C ALA A 160 10.83 -18.53 24.49
N ILE A 161 10.57 -18.11 23.24
CA ILE A 161 9.96 -18.96 22.20
C ILE A 161 10.87 -20.15 21.86
N SER A 162 12.17 -19.91 21.80
CA SER A 162 13.18 -20.90 21.40
C SER A 162 13.31 -22.08 22.37
N ASN A 163 12.84 -21.96 23.61
CA ASN A 163 12.91 -23.02 24.61
C ASN A 163 11.74 -24.01 24.56
N ALA A 164 10.70 -23.75 23.74
CA ALA A 164 9.51 -24.61 23.67
C ALA A 164 9.58 -25.70 22.58
N ASP A 165 10.41 -25.54 21.53
CA ASP A 165 10.56 -26.48 20.39
C ASP A 165 12.02 -26.47 19.84
N ALA A 166 12.98 -26.82 20.68
CA ALA A 166 14.37 -26.35 20.59
C ALA A 166 15.28 -26.92 19.47
N ALA A 167 14.93 -27.98 18.73
CA ALA A 167 15.92 -28.62 17.85
C ALA A 167 16.13 -27.93 16.48
N VAL A 168 15.06 -27.41 15.88
CA VAL A 168 15.11 -26.75 14.55
C VAL A 168 15.57 -25.30 14.69
N LEU A 169 15.09 -24.63 15.75
CA LEU A 169 15.48 -23.25 16.07
C LEU A 169 16.88 -23.16 16.68
N ALA A 170 17.40 -24.17 17.40
CA ALA A 170 18.78 -24.11 17.90
C ALA A 170 19.78 -24.03 16.74
N LYS A 171 19.55 -24.67 15.60
CA LYS A 171 20.45 -24.62 14.44
C LYS A 171 20.37 -23.28 13.69
N GLU A 172 19.18 -22.67 13.62
CA GLU A 172 19.02 -21.30 13.10
C GLU A 172 19.51 -20.24 14.09
N ALA A 173 19.34 -20.46 15.40
CA ALA A 173 19.86 -19.64 16.49
C ALA A 173 21.39 -19.79 16.63
N GLU A 174 21.99 -20.93 16.32
CA GLU A 174 23.45 -21.12 16.24
C GLU A 174 24.02 -20.41 15.01
N ASN A 175 23.28 -20.39 13.90
CA ASN A 175 23.60 -19.58 12.72
C ASN A 175 23.39 -18.08 13.00
N LEU A 176 22.41 -17.71 13.80
CA LEU A 176 22.18 -16.35 14.32
C LEU A 176 23.22 -15.95 15.38
N ALA A 177 23.70 -16.89 16.19
CA ALA A 177 24.75 -16.70 17.20
C ALA A 177 26.13 -16.62 16.54
N LYS A 178 26.38 -17.38 15.46
CA LYS A 178 27.59 -17.21 14.62
C LYS A 178 27.54 -15.93 13.80
N ALA A 179 26.35 -15.54 13.30
CA ALA A 179 26.15 -14.21 12.74
C ALA A 179 26.22 -13.11 13.82
N GLN A 180 25.97 -13.45 15.09
CA GLN A 180 26.13 -12.55 16.24
C GLN A 180 27.51 -12.55 16.86
N ASP A 181 28.36 -13.54 16.64
CA ASP A 181 29.79 -13.47 16.92
C ASP A 181 30.47 -12.50 15.92
N GLU A 182 29.90 -12.30 14.73
CA GLU A 182 30.23 -11.18 13.84
C GLU A 182 29.52 -9.86 14.25
N VAL A 183 28.43 -9.90 15.03
CA VAL A 183 27.75 -8.72 15.63
C VAL A 183 28.23 -8.44 17.06
N LEU A 184 29.15 -9.24 17.63
CA LEU A 184 29.89 -8.92 18.85
C LEU A 184 30.84 -7.73 18.63
N PHE A 185 30.99 -7.29 17.36
CA PHE A 185 31.48 -5.97 16.98
C PHE A 185 30.50 -4.81 17.27
N VAL A 186 29.32 -5.06 17.84
CA VAL A 186 28.38 -4.02 18.30
C VAL A 186 28.50 -3.78 19.81
N PHE A 187 28.98 -4.75 20.60
CA PHE A 187 29.34 -4.52 22.01
C PHE A 187 30.82 -4.12 22.21
N GLU A 188 31.68 -4.31 21.21
CA GLU A 188 32.98 -3.62 21.14
C GLU A 188 32.85 -2.12 20.77
N LEU A 189 31.64 -1.57 20.65
CA LEU A 189 31.37 -0.13 20.39
C LEU A 189 31.10 0.71 21.64
N THR A 190 31.42 0.22 22.82
CA THR A 190 31.46 1.06 24.04
C THR A 190 32.35 2.32 23.88
N PRO A 191 33.40 2.36 23.03
CA PRO A 191 34.12 3.61 22.75
C PRO A 191 33.36 4.58 21.82
N LEU A 192 32.56 4.10 20.87
CA LEU A 192 32.11 4.89 19.70
C LEU A 192 30.87 5.75 19.96
N VAL A 193 29.97 5.35 20.87
CA VAL A 193 28.88 6.24 21.33
C VAL A 193 29.49 7.39 22.14
N GLY A 194 30.51 7.11 22.94
CA GLY A 194 31.32 8.12 23.62
C GLY A 194 31.94 9.10 22.63
N GLU A 195 32.56 8.60 21.55
CA GLU A 195 33.22 9.40 20.52
C GLU A 195 32.25 10.26 19.68
N LEU A 196 31.07 9.74 19.29
CA LEU A 196 30.06 10.52 18.58
C LEU A 196 29.46 11.62 19.47
N ILE A 197 29.22 11.30 20.75
CA ILE A 197 28.81 12.28 21.76
C ILE A 197 29.90 13.34 21.92
N ASP A 198 31.15 12.93 21.95
CA ASP A 198 32.32 13.79 22.12
C ASP A 198 32.58 14.69 20.89
N LEU A 199 32.27 14.20 19.68
CA LEU A 199 32.27 14.98 18.43
C LEU A 199 31.12 16.00 18.39
N TYR A 200 29.97 15.61 18.92
CA TYR A 200 28.82 16.49 19.12
C TYR A 200 29.09 17.59 20.16
N LYS A 201 29.74 17.23 21.29
CA LYS A 201 30.22 18.16 22.33
C LYS A 201 31.23 19.17 21.80
N LEU A 202 32.15 18.72 20.96
CA LEU A 202 33.15 19.58 20.31
C LEU A 202 32.50 20.56 19.33
N GLY A 203 31.55 20.09 18.52
CA GLY A 203 30.88 20.91 17.50
C GLY A 203 29.93 21.96 18.07
N LEU A 204 29.19 21.63 19.13
CA LEU A 204 28.24 22.56 19.76
C LEU A 204 28.84 23.38 20.90
N GLY A 205 29.97 22.92 21.44
CA GLY A 205 30.60 23.55 22.59
C GLY A 205 29.85 23.38 23.91
N THR A 206 28.76 22.61 23.91
CA THR A 206 27.95 22.25 25.07
C THR A 206 27.89 20.74 25.22
N ASP A 207 27.78 20.24 26.45
CA ASP A 207 27.57 18.83 26.72
C ASP A 207 26.14 18.37 26.41
N LEU A 208 25.85 17.07 26.58
CA LEU A 208 24.51 16.52 26.35
C LEU A 208 23.45 17.07 27.31
N MET A 209 23.88 17.76 28.37
CA MET A 209 23.02 18.43 29.34
C MET A 209 22.94 19.94 29.08
N GLY A 210 23.50 20.42 27.96
CA GLY A 210 23.50 21.84 27.57
C GLY A 210 24.51 22.70 28.31
N GLN A 211 25.43 22.13 29.09
CA GLN A 211 26.44 22.89 29.84
C GLN A 211 27.65 23.20 28.96
N ASN A 212 28.21 24.41 29.06
CA ASN A 212 29.40 24.77 28.28
C ASN A 212 30.59 23.87 28.63
N VAL A 213 31.11 23.17 27.63
CA VAL A 213 32.28 22.29 27.76
C VAL A 213 33.52 23.15 27.99
N SER A 214 34.29 22.85 29.04
CA SER A 214 35.49 23.62 29.37
C SER A 214 36.54 23.53 28.25
N GLY A 215 37.41 24.54 28.12
CA GLY A 215 38.46 24.52 27.10
C GLY A 215 39.42 23.34 27.23
N LEU A 216 39.63 22.85 28.46
CA LEU A 216 40.42 21.66 28.74
C LEU A 216 39.71 20.39 28.24
N ASP A 217 38.42 20.25 28.50
CA ASP A 217 37.63 19.10 28.07
C ASP A 217 37.53 19.04 26.55
N ARG A 218 37.29 20.17 25.86
CA ARG A 218 37.31 20.21 24.40
C ARG A 218 38.67 19.78 23.83
N ALA A 219 39.77 20.22 24.44
CA ALA A 219 41.10 19.82 24.01
C ALA A 219 41.37 18.32 24.26
N LEU A 220 40.96 17.79 25.41
CA LEU A 220 41.13 16.37 25.76
C LEU A 220 40.30 15.47 24.84
N THR A 221 39.05 15.85 24.58
CA THR A 221 38.14 15.17 23.67
C THR A 221 38.66 15.18 22.24
N ALA A 222 39.21 16.29 21.77
CA ALA A 222 39.84 16.37 20.45
C ALA A 222 41.05 15.44 20.37
N VAL A 223 41.87 15.36 21.41
CA VAL A 223 43.05 14.46 21.46
C VAL A 223 42.66 13.00 21.43
N LEU A 224 41.60 12.61 22.12
CA LEU A 224 41.13 11.23 22.18
C LEU A 224 40.54 10.77 20.84
N MET A 225 39.85 11.66 20.12
CA MET A 225 39.30 11.34 18.80
C MET A 225 40.32 11.31 17.66
N LEU A 226 41.53 11.81 17.88
CA LEU A 226 42.62 11.80 16.90
C LEU A 226 43.42 10.50 16.88
N THR A 227 42.97 9.43 17.56
CA THR A 227 43.69 8.16 17.50
C THR A 227 43.42 7.42 16.19
N PRO A 228 44.45 6.81 15.56
CA PRO A 228 44.31 6.19 14.25
C PRO A 228 43.22 5.11 14.15
N GLY A 229 42.98 4.36 15.24
CA GLY A 229 41.98 3.30 15.27
C GLY A 229 40.54 3.80 15.21
N ILE A 230 40.25 4.91 15.90
CA ILE A 230 38.93 5.55 15.92
C ILE A 230 38.59 6.10 14.53
N ILE A 231 39.56 6.79 13.93
CA ILE A 231 39.45 7.35 12.59
C ILE A 231 39.14 6.26 11.56
N GLU A 232 39.88 5.16 11.58
CA GLU A 232 39.70 4.08 10.60
C GLU A 232 38.31 3.41 10.72
N GLN A 233 37.82 3.22 11.95
CA GLN A 233 36.49 2.63 12.19
C GLN A 233 35.36 3.57 11.79
N LEU A 234 35.48 4.87 12.10
CA LEU A 234 34.48 5.89 11.73
C LEU A 234 34.31 5.96 10.20
N LEU A 235 35.42 5.96 9.45
CA LEU A 235 35.42 6.07 8.00
C LEU A 235 34.95 4.82 7.27
N LYS A 236 35.20 3.62 7.82
CA LYS A 236 34.68 2.36 7.27
C LYS A 236 33.15 2.28 7.33
N ARG A 237 32.55 2.93 8.33
CA ARG A 237 31.11 2.83 8.63
C ARG A 237 30.29 4.00 8.09
N TYR A 238 30.87 5.20 8.06
CA TYR A 238 30.20 6.43 7.64
C TYR A 238 31.06 7.20 6.62
N PRO A 239 31.22 6.68 5.40
CA PRO A 239 32.05 7.29 4.36
C PRO A 239 31.64 8.73 4.00
N GLU A 240 30.37 9.09 4.20
CA GLU A 240 29.83 10.44 4.01
C GLU A 240 30.41 11.50 4.98
N VAL A 241 30.88 11.08 6.16
CA VAL A 241 31.47 11.98 7.17
C VAL A 241 32.93 12.31 6.85
N PHE A 242 33.54 11.60 5.89
CA PHE A 242 34.95 11.72 5.51
C PHE A 242 35.37 13.16 5.22
N TYR A 243 34.65 13.88 4.36
CA TYR A 243 35.02 15.23 3.93
C TYR A 243 34.88 16.26 5.05
N THR A 244 33.85 16.11 5.90
CA THR A 244 33.63 16.96 7.07
C THR A 244 34.76 16.78 8.09
N TYR A 245 35.13 15.53 8.39
CA TYR A 245 36.19 15.23 9.34
C TYR A 245 37.58 15.61 8.80
N LYS A 246 37.85 15.39 7.50
CA LYS A 246 39.08 15.85 6.83
C LYS A 246 39.23 17.36 6.91
N SER A 247 38.14 18.11 6.73
CA SER A 247 38.15 19.58 6.83
C SER A 247 38.45 20.03 8.27
N PHE A 248 37.82 19.38 9.26
CA PHE A 248 38.10 19.61 10.68
C PHE A 248 39.57 19.34 11.05
N LEU A 249 40.16 18.24 10.57
CA LEU A 249 41.58 17.94 10.78
C LEU A 249 42.50 18.95 10.08
N ALA A 250 42.13 19.42 8.89
CA ALA A 250 42.91 20.40 8.15
C ALA A 250 42.94 21.75 8.92
N GLU A 251 41.82 22.15 9.50
CA GLU A 251 41.72 23.32 10.38
C GLU A 251 42.56 23.17 11.65
N LEU A 252 42.72 21.94 12.17
CA LEU A 252 43.61 21.66 13.31
C LEU A 252 45.10 21.63 12.95
N ALA A 253 45.44 21.19 11.74
CA ALA A 253 46.83 20.95 11.32
C ALA A 253 47.53 22.19 10.73
N TYR A 254 46.82 23.05 9.97
CA TYR A 254 47.43 24.16 9.25
C TYR A 254 47.29 25.52 9.98
N PRO A 255 48.34 26.37 10.01
CA PRO A 255 48.34 27.62 10.76
C PRO A 255 47.48 28.70 10.08
N GLY A 256 46.58 29.33 10.83
CA GLY A 256 45.68 30.33 10.27
C GLY A 256 44.68 30.92 11.24
N LYS A 257 45.12 31.56 12.34
CA LYS A 257 44.30 32.39 13.26
C LYS A 257 42.96 31.75 13.70
N GLY A 258 42.88 30.42 13.70
CA GLY A 258 41.71 29.67 14.14
C GLY A 258 41.68 29.53 15.65
N PHE A 259 40.52 29.16 16.19
CA PHE A 259 40.23 28.94 17.61
C PHE A 259 41.35 28.26 18.43
N PHE A 260 42.10 27.33 17.83
CA PHE A 260 43.17 26.59 18.51
C PHE A 260 44.54 27.27 18.51
N ASP A 261 44.87 28.13 17.54
CA ASP A 261 46.10 28.93 17.59
C ASP A 261 46.05 29.90 18.79
N THR A 262 44.87 30.42 19.11
CA THR A 262 44.62 31.26 20.29
C THR A 262 44.76 30.47 21.60
N LEU A 263 44.30 29.21 21.63
CA LEU A 263 44.42 28.30 22.77
C LEU A 263 45.87 27.83 23.01
N ILE A 264 46.65 27.59 21.95
CA ILE A 264 48.08 27.22 22.03
C ILE A 264 48.92 28.33 22.66
N VAL A 265 48.61 29.59 22.32
CA VAL A 265 49.26 30.77 22.92
C VAL A 265 48.96 30.88 24.42
N ASP A 266 47.75 30.48 24.85
CA ASP A 266 47.26 30.64 26.23
C ASP A 266 47.59 29.44 27.15
N THR A 267 47.75 28.22 26.62
CA THR A 267 48.00 26.99 27.41
C THR A 267 49.38 26.34 27.21
N GLY A 268 50.26 26.93 26.39
CA GLY A 268 51.65 26.50 26.24
C GLY A 268 51.85 25.10 25.65
N LYS A 269 53.08 24.55 25.78
CA LYS A 269 53.65 23.35 25.10
C LYS A 269 52.78 22.07 25.03
N LYS A 270 51.64 21.97 25.70
CA LYS A 270 50.79 20.77 25.72
C LYS A 270 49.94 20.58 24.45
N LEU A 271 49.62 21.66 23.72
CA LEU A 271 48.80 21.57 22.49
C LEU A 271 49.59 21.35 21.20
N SER A 272 50.93 21.54 21.19
CA SER A 272 51.75 21.26 20.00
C SER A 272 51.72 19.77 19.60
N LEU A 273 51.60 18.88 20.60
CA LEU A 273 51.42 17.44 20.42
C LEU A 273 50.09 17.10 19.72
N VAL A 274 49.06 17.94 19.88
CA VAL A 274 47.75 17.75 19.25
C VAL A 274 47.83 18.12 17.77
N LYS A 275 48.53 19.22 17.46
CA LYS A 275 48.79 19.66 16.09
C LYS A 275 49.63 18.65 15.31
N GLU A 276 50.66 18.08 15.95
CA GLU A 276 51.48 17.01 15.37
C GLU A 276 50.64 15.76 15.09
N ARG A 277 49.80 15.32 16.03
CA ARG A 277 48.90 14.17 15.84
C ARG A 277 47.83 14.42 14.77
N ALA A 278 47.27 15.62 14.70
CA ALA A 278 46.32 16.01 13.67
C ALA A 278 46.96 16.01 12.27
N SER A 279 48.21 16.46 12.16
CA SER A 279 48.97 16.43 10.90
C SER A 279 49.25 14.99 10.44
N VAL A 280 49.68 14.12 11.36
CA VAL A 280 49.87 12.68 11.09
C VAL A 280 48.56 11.98 10.70
N ALA A 281 47.44 12.33 11.36
CA ALA A 281 46.13 11.84 11.00
C ALA A 281 45.73 12.29 9.59
N LEU A 282 45.97 13.56 9.24
CA LEU A 282 45.64 14.14 7.93
C LEU A 282 46.41 13.47 6.78
N GLU A 283 47.71 13.19 6.97
CA GLU A 283 48.51 12.45 5.98
C GLU A 283 47.99 11.02 5.76
N ARG A 284 47.57 10.33 6.83
CA ARG A 284 46.91 9.02 6.72
C ARG A 284 45.56 9.10 6.02
N PHE A 285 44.80 10.17 6.26
CA PHE A 285 43.52 10.45 5.58
C PHE A 285 43.67 10.53 4.06
N ALA A 286 44.74 11.15 3.56
CA ALA A 286 45.03 11.18 2.12
C ALA A 286 45.31 9.77 1.54
N GLY A 287 45.95 8.89 2.31
CA GLY A 287 46.13 7.48 1.94
C GLY A 287 44.81 6.69 1.95
N ILE A 288 43.93 6.94 2.93
CA ILE A 288 42.60 6.34 3.01
C ILE A 288 41.71 6.85 1.88
N GLU A 289 41.78 8.12 1.49
CA GLU A 289 41.04 8.70 0.35
C GLU A 289 41.29 7.93 -0.95
N LYS A 290 42.56 7.60 -1.21
CA LYS A 290 42.96 6.82 -2.38
C LYS A 290 42.42 5.39 -2.32
N GLN A 291 42.47 4.76 -1.15
CA GLN A 291 41.91 3.42 -0.94
C GLN A 291 40.38 3.40 -0.97
N LEU A 292 39.71 4.45 -0.47
CA LEU A 292 38.27 4.63 -0.55
C LEU A 292 37.86 4.91 -1.99
N ALA A 293 38.60 5.71 -2.74
CA ALA A 293 38.33 5.93 -4.17
C ALA A 293 38.44 4.62 -4.96
N GLU A 294 39.44 3.78 -4.68
CA GLU A 294 39.63 2.46 -5.31
C GLU A 294 38.59 1.42 -4.82
N LYS A 295 38.25 1.37 -3.53
CA LYS A 295 37.26 0.42 -2.96
C LYS A 295 35.82 0.86 -3.15
N VAL A 296 35.46 2.12 -2.97
CA VAL A 296 34.09 2.63 -3.15
C VAL A 296 33.77 2.72 -4.65
N GLY A 297 34.75 3.08 -5.48
CA GLY A 297 34.63 2.99 -6.94
C GLY A 297 34.42 1.55 -7.45
N GLY A 298 34.92 0.54 -6.73
CA GLY A 298 34.78 -0.89 -7.08
C GLY A 298 33.73 -1.70 -6.31
N SER A 299 33.32 -1.27 -5.11
CA SER A 299 32.59 -2.12 -4.13
C SER A 299 31.32 -1.51 -3.55
N VAL A 300 31.03 -0.21 -3.74
CA VAL A 300 29.63 0.24 -3.68
C VAL A 300 29.01 -0.06 -5.03
N ARG A 301 28.80 -1.36 -5.28
CA ARG A 301 27.74 -1.76 -6.22
C ARG A 301 26.46 -1.25 -5.57
N ARG A 302 26.02 -0.03 -5.93
CA ARG A 302 24.57 0.20 -6.10
C ARG A 302 24.10 -1.07 -6.77
N VAL A 303 23.25 -1.86 -6.13
CA VAL A 303 22.66 -3.05 -6.72
C VAL A 303 22.19 -2.57 -8.08
N ALA A 304 22.94 -2.88 -9.15
CA ALA A 304 22.73 -2.21 -10.41
C ALA A 304 21.34 -2.64 -10.80
N GLY A 305 20.38 -1.72 -10.67
CA GLY A 305 19.02 -1.96 -11.10
C GLY A 305 19.10 -2.39 -12.54
N GLU A 306 18.09 -3.10 -13.00
CA GLU A 306 18.03 -3.38 -14.42
C GLU A 306 18.16 -2.08 -15.19
N ASN A 307 18.94 -2.10 -16.28
CA ASN A 307 19.09 -0.93 -17.11
C ASN A 307 17.69 -0.48 -17.57
N ILE A 308 17.32 0.75 -17.23
CA ILE A 308 16.00 1.29 -17.53
C ILE A 308 15.65 1.23 -19.03
N SER A 309 16.62 1.41 -19.91
CA SER A 309 16.44 1.27 -21.36
C SER A 309 16.12 -0.18 -21.76
N ALA A 310 16.61 -1.18 -21.03
CA ALA A 310 16.25 -2.57 -21.26
C ALA A 310 14.81 -2.87 -20.84
N ILE A 311 14.33 -2.28 -19.73
CA ILE A 311 12.94 -2.41 -19.29
C ILE A 311 12.00 -1.77 -20.32
N TRP A 312 12.28 -0.52 -20.73
CA TRP A 312 11.51 0.15 -21.76
C TRP A 312 11.54 -0.58 -23.11
N GLY A 313 12.70 -1.15 -23.50
CA GLY A 313 12.80 -1.98 -24.70
C GLY A 313 11.90 -3.22 -24.66
N ARG A 314 11.66 -3.83 -23.47
CA ARG A 314 10.66 -4.90 -23.33
C ARG A 314 9.23 -4.38 -23.40
N LEU A 315 8.95 -3.23 -22.79
CA LEU A 315 7.63 -2.60 -22.87
C LEU A 315 7.28 -2.19 -24.30
N GLU A 316 8.26 -1.82 -25.13
CA GLU A 316 8.06 -1.60 -26.56
C GLU A 316 7.63 -2.85 -27.33
N LEU A 317 7.80 -4.05 -26.79
CA LEU A 317 7.27 -5.30 -27.37
C LEU A 317 5.82 -5.57 -26.97
N MET A 318 5.26 -4.85 -26.00
CA MET A 318 3.86 -4.99 -25.62
C MET A 318 2.96 -4.49 -26.77
N PRO A 319 1.94 -5.28 -27.20
CA PRO A 319 1.04 -4.89 -28.29
C PRO A 319 0.34 -3.53 -28.07
N GLY A 320 -0.01 -3.21 -26.83
CA GLY A 320 -0.64 -1.94 -26.45
C GLY A 320 0.30 -0.74 -26.39
N PHE A 321 1.60 -0.95 -26.21
CA PHE A 321 2.55 0.16 -25.99
C PHE A 321 2.86 0.95 -27.27
N ARG A 322 2.78 0.25 -28.41
CA ARG A 322 2.95 0.83 -29.76
C ARG A 322 1.70 1.50 -30.29
N MET A 323 0.58 1.43 -29.56
CA MET A 323 -0.63 2.15 -29.94
C MET A 323 -0.30 3.64 -30.03
N SER A 324 -0.80 4.29 -31.08
CA SER A 324 -0.77 5.75 -31.12
C SER A 324 -1.56 6.30 -29.94
N GLN A 325 -1.27 7.53 -29.52
CA GLN A 325 -2.02 8.18 -28.45
C GLN A 325 -3.53 8.18 -28.75
N ALA A 326 -3.94 8.41 -30.00
CA ALA A 326 -5.34 8.37 -30.40
C ALA A 326 -5.98 7.00 -30.18
N MET A 327 -5.26 5.91 -30.49
CA MET A 327 -5.75 4.55 -30.24
C MET A 327 -5.84 4.23 -28.73
N ALA A 328 -4.89 4.70 -27.93
CA ALA A 328 -4.95 4.53 -26.48
C ALA A 328 -6.11 5.31 -25.85
N VAL A 329 -6.36 6.53 -26.33
CA VAL A 329 -7.52 7.35 -25.95
C VAL A 329 -8.83 6.66 -26.34
N ASP A 330 -8.93 6.12 -27.54
CA ASP A 330 -10.13 5.39 -27.97
C ASP A 330 -10.37 4.14 -27.11
N ALA A 331 -9.33 3.32 -26.90
CA ALA A 331 -9.39 2.12 -26.06
C ALA A 331 -9.74 2.40 -24.58
N SER A 332 -9.50 3.62 -24.10
CA SER A 332 -9.84 4.02 -22.72
C SER A 332 -11.34 4.12 -22.47
N ASN A 333 -12.14 4.32 -23.52
CA ASN A 333 -13.55 4.70 -23.44
C ASN A 333 -13.84 5.98 -22.62
N ILE A 334 -12.83 6.74 -22.20
CA ILE A 334 -13.02 8.03 -21.55
C ILE A 334 -13.37 9.07 -22.62
N ILE A 335 -14.25 10.02 -22.33
CA ILE A 335 -14.61 11.06 -23.29
C ILE A 335 -13.46 12.08 -23.46
N ASP A 336 -13.29 12.63 -24.67
CA ASP A 336 -12.13 13.47 -25.00
C ASP A 336 -11.93 14.68 -24.08
N GLN A 337 -13.03 15.30 -23.64
CA GLN A 337 -12.97 16.43 -22.70
C GLN A 337 -12.36 16.02 -21.36
N HIS A 338 -12.69 14.82 -20.87
CA HIS A 338 -12.15 14.27 -19.63
C HIS A 338 -10.72 13.77 -19.82
N VAL A 339 -10.40 13.14 -20.95
CA VAL A 339 -9.01 12.78 -21.32
C VAL A 339 -8.11 14.01 -21.26
N ASN A 340 -8.53 15.12 -21.85
CA ASN A 340 -7.74 16.36 -21.81
C ASN A 340 -7.62 16.95 -20.39
N ALA A 341 -8.68 16.87 -19.58
CA ALA A 341 -8.63 17.27 -18.17
C ALA A 341 -7.63 16.42 -17.38
N ILE A 342 -7.64 15.10 -17.54
CA ILE A 342 -6.74 14.18 -16.85
C ILE A 342 -5.29 14.39 -17.30
N ARG A 343 -5.04 14.61 -18.60
CA ARG A 343 -3.71 14.96 -19.13
C ARG A 343 -3.17 16.25 -18.51
N GLU A 344 -4.02 17.25 -18.33
CA GLU A 344 -3.66 18.49 -17.65
C GLU A 344 -3.23 18.23 -16.20
N VAL A 345 -3.92 17.35 -15.48
CA VAL A 345 -3.53 16.94 -14.11
C VAL A 345 -2.23 16.14 -14.10
N ALA A 346 -2.05 15.22 -15.04
CA ALA A 346 -0.83 14.42 -15.18
C ALA A 346 0.41 15.27 -15.45
N THR A 347 0.26 16.36 -16.21
CA THR A 347 1.36 17.28 -16.58
C THR A 347 1.60 18.40 -15.58
N LYS A 348 0.76 18.53 -14.53
CA LYS A 348 0.85 19.60 -13.53
C LYS A 348 2.04 19.38 -12.57
N GLY A 349 2.82 20.45 -12.35
CA GLY A 349 3.90 20.47 -11.35
C GLY A 349 5.03 19.47 -11.67
N PRO A 350 5.47 18.62 -10.70
CA PRO A 350 6.51 17.62 -10.96
C PRO A 350 6.04 16.47 -11.87
N GLY A 351 4.77 16.48 -12.27
CA GLY A 351 4.14 15.45 -13.08
C GLY A 351 3.68 14.24 -12.26
N ARG A 352 2.57 13.65 -12.70
CA ARG A 352 1.98 12.44 -12.12
C ARG A 352 1.70 11.42 -13.22
N VAL A 353 1.95 10.16 -12.92
CA VAL A 353 1.45 9.05 -13.72
C VAL A 353 0.10 8.65 -13.13
N ILE A 354 -0.94 8.67 -13.96
CA ILE A 354 -2.32 8.39 -13.54
C ILE A 354 -2.83 7.21 -14.37
N MET A 355 -3.28 6.15 -13.70
CA MET A 355 -3.72 4.92 -14.36
C MET A 355 -5.19 4.67 -14.03
N PHE A 356 -5.97 4.29 -15.04
CA PHE A 356 -7.39 3.96 -14.93
C PHE A 356 -7.65 2.54 -15.40
N ARG A 357 -8.57 1.88 -14.70
CA ARG A 357 -9.12 0.58 -15.10
C ARG A 357 -9.94 0.72 -16.40
N PRO A 358 -10.28 -0.39 -17.08
CA PRO A 358 -11.10 -0.34 -18.27
C PRO A 358 -12.46 0.29 -17.99
N PHE A 359 -12.78 1.35 -18.72
CA PHE A 359 -14.09 1.99 -18.62
C PHE A 359 -15.06 1.39 -19.65
N ASN A 360 -16.34 1.28 -19.27
CA ASN A 360 -17.38 0.68 -20.12
C ASN A 360 -17.60 1.55 -21.38
N PRO A 361 -17.53 0.99 -22.62
CA PRO A 361 -17.82 1.72 -23.84
C PRO A 361 -19.18 2.44 -23.84
N LEU A 362 -20.22 1.81 -23.28
CA LEU A 362 -21.54 2.44 -23.15
C LEU A 362 -21.54 3.64 -22.20
N GLY A 363 -20.64 3.60 -21.21
CA GLY A 363 -20.44 4.71 -20.28
C GLY A 363 -19.89 5.96 -20.99
N LYS A 364 -19.07 5.80 -22.04
CA LYS A 364 -18.52 6.93 -22.81
C LYS A 364 -19.63 7.79 -23.38
N GLN A 365 -20.57 7.15 -24.08
CA GLN A 365 -21.70 7.83 -24.70
C GLN A 365 -22.64 8.39 -23.64
N ALA A 366 -22.95 7.60 -22.60
CA ALA A 366 -23.86 8.01 -21.54
C ALA A 366 -23.36 9.24 -20.78
N ILE A 367 -22.06 9.31 -20.44
CA ILE A 367 -21.46 10.48 -19.79
C ILE A 367 -21.51 11.69 -20.72
N ALA A 368 -21.20 11.52 -22.01
CA ALA A 368 -21.27 12.62 -22.98
C ALA A 368 -22.69 13.19 -23.13
N GLU A 369 -23.70 12.34 -23.12
CA GLU A 369 -25.12 12.74 -23.14
C GLU A 369 -25.54 13.41 -21.83
N ALA A 370 -25.16 12.84 -20.68
CA ALA A 370 -25.44 13.41 -19.37
C ALA A 370 -24.80 14.80 -19.19
N ILE A 371 -23.60 15.04 -19.72
CA ILE A 371 -22.99 16.38 -19.71
C ILE A 371 -23.80 17.37 -20.53
N LYS A 372 -24.32 16.97 -21.70
CA LYS A 372 -25.17 17.85 -22.53
C LYS A 372 -26.46 18.20 -21.81
N LEU A 373 -27.10 17.20 -21.18
CA LEU A 373 -28.32 17.40 -20.41
C LEU A 373 -28.08 18.28 -19.18
N ALA A 374 -27.03 17.99 -18.41
CA ALA A 374 -26.67 18.77 -17.22
C ALA A 374 -26.37 20.24 -17.55
N LYS A 375 -25.74 20.53 -18.70
CA LYS A 375 -25.58 21.92 -19.18
C LYS A 375 -26.89 22.61 -19.49
N LYS A 376 -27.80 21.89 -20.16
CA LYS A 376 -29.09 22.42 -20.58
C LYS A 376 -29.96 22.74 -19.37
N ASP A 377 -29.97 21.84 -18.40
CA ASP A 377 -30.90 21.89 -17.27
C ASP A 377 -30.28 22.53 -16.01
N GLY A 378 -28.98 22.86 -16.05
CA GLY A 378 -28.25 23.43 -14.92
C GLY A 378 -28.01 22.42 -13.78
N THR A 379 -28.08 21.12 -14.06
CA THR A 379 -27.89 20.04 -13.08
C THR A 379 -26.43 19.58 -13.00
N ARG A 380 -26.17 18.53 -12.21
CA ARG A 380 -24.84 17.97 -11.99
C ARG A 380 -24.73 16.62 -12.70
N LEU A 381 -23.52 16.27 -13.11
CA LEU A 381 -23.21 14.90 -13.53
C LEU A 381 -23.23 13.99 -12.28
N ALA A 382 -23.99 12.90 -12.35
CA ALA A 382 -24.03 11.87 -11.32
C ALA A 382 -23.32 10.62 -11.82
N THR A 383 -22.16 10.31 -11.26
CA THR A 383 -21.52 9.00 -11.43
C THR A 383 -21.52 8.25 -10.10
N LYS A 384 -21.34 6.94 -10.17
CA LYS A 384 -21.44 6.00 -9.07
C LYS A 384 -20.41 6.30 -7.98
N TRP A 385 -20.86 6.70 -6.80
CA TRP A 385 -19.99 6.84 -5.63
C TRP A 385 -19.94 5.55 -4.82
N MET A 386 -19.12 5.55 -3.77
CA MET A 386 -18.77 4.35 -3.03
C MET A 386 -19.93 3.62 -2.35
N ASP A 387 -21.00 4.30 -1.94
CA ASP A 387 -22.16 3.63 -1.33
C ASP A 387 -23.04 2.93 -2.36
N VAL A 388 -23.02 3.40 -3.61
CA VAL A 388 -23.72 2.75 -4.71
C VAL A 388 -22.89 1.54 -5.12
N LYS A 389 -23.13 0.36 -4.54
CA LYS A 389 -22.49 -0.90 -4.97
C LYS A 389 -23.09 -1.57 -6.22
N PRO A 390 -24.37 -1.38 -6.58
CA PRO A 390 -24.98 -2.01 -7.75
C PRO A 390 -24.21 -1.78 -9.06
N LYS A 391 -24.37 -2.71 -10.00
CA LYS A 391 -23.60 -2.76 -11.24
C LYS A 391 -24.36 -2.11 -12.39
N SER A 392 -23.65 -1.43 -13.28
CA SER A 392 -24.21 -0.86 -14.50
C SER A 392 -24.67 -1.94 -15.49
N ALA A 393 -25.62 -1.59 -16.34
CA ALA A 393 -26.05 -2.41 -17.47
C ALA A 393 -25.00 -2.49 -18.58
N SER A 394 -24.93 -3.66 -19.21
CA SER A 394 -24.23 -3.92 -20.47
C SER A 394 -25.14 -3.79 -21.69
N ASN A 395 -26.46 -3.69 -21.49
CA ASN A 395 -27.41 -3.51 -22.59
C ASN A 395 -27.39 -2.05 -23.08
N PRO A 396 -27.16 -1.79 -24.39
CA PRO A 396 -27.11 -0.44 -24.94
C PRO A 396 -28.40 0.38 -24.75
N ILE A 397 -29.56 -0.27 -24.64
CA ILE A 397 -30.85 0.42 -24.41
C ILE A 397 -30.84 1.20 -23.10
N LEU A 398 -30.13 0.72 -22.08
CA LEU A 398 -30.03 1.39 -20.79
C LEU A 398 -28.92 2.45 -20.74
N GLY A 399 -28.04 2.51 -21.74
CA GLY A 399 -26.96 3.49 -21.81
C GLY A 399 -26.09 3.49 -20.55
N ALA A 400 -25.61 2.31 -20.13
CA ALA A 400 -24.80 2.11 -18.92
C ALA A 400 -25.45 2.54 -17.58
N ALA A 401 -26.75 2.79 -17.53
CA ALA A 401 -27.46 3.04 -16.28
C ALA A 401 -27.30 1.88 -15.28
N ILE A 402 -27.53 2.16 -14.01
CA ILE A 402 -27.57 1.16 -12.96
C ILE A 402 -29.03 0.75 -12.72
N PRO A 403 -29.50 -0.41 -13.21
CA PRO A 403 -30.87 -0.83 -13.01
C PRO A 403 -31.13 -1.21 -11.55
N VAL A 404 -32.34 -0.91 -11.06
CA VAL A 404 -32.82 -1.31 -9.74
C VAL A 404 -32.95 -2.84 -9.66
N ASN A 405 -33.34 -3.50 -10.75
CA ASN A 405 -33.28 -4.95 -10.86
C ASN A 405 -31.86 -5.39 -11.30
N PRO A 406 -31.05 -6.02 -10.43
CA PRO A 406 -29.67 -6.39 -10.77
C PRO A 406 -29.57 -7.42 -11.90
N ALA A 407 -30.64 -8.18 -12.17
CA ALA A 407 -30.71 -9.10 -13.29
C ALA A 407 -30.79 -8.40 -14.66
N LEU A 408 -30.90 -7.07 -14.70
CA LEU A 408 -30.80 -6.26 -15.92
C LEU A 408 -29.42 -5.59 -16.07
N SER A 409 -28.50 -5.86 -15.13
CA SER A 409 -27.13 -5.33 -15.13
C SER A 409 -26.15 -6.27 -15.85
N LYS A 410 -24.86 -5.92 -15.90
CA LYS A 410 -23.80 -6.83 -16.38
C LYS A 410 -23.68 -8.15 -15.63
N LEU A 411 -24.37 -8.30 -14.48
CA LEU A 411 -24.48 -9.59 -13.79
C LEU A 411 -25.23 -10.63 -14.64
N ASP A 412 -26.18 -10.19 -15.48
CA ASP A 412 -26.89 -11.07 -16.41
C ASP A 412 -25.96 -11.68 -17.45
N ASP A 413 -24.95 -10.92 -17.92
CA ASP A 413 -23.93 -11.47 -18.81
C ASP A 413 -23.16 -12.62 -18.14
N GLY A 414 -22.92 -12.51 -16.83
CA GLY A 414 -22.32 -13.56 -16.02
C GLY A 414 -23.20 -14.80 -15.95
N LEU A 415 -24.50 -14.61 -15.71
CA LEU A 415 -25.49 -15.69 -15.68
C LEU A 415 -25.65 -16.36 -17.04
N ARG A 416 -25.74 -15.60 -18.15
CA ARG A 416 -25.79 -16.12 -19.52
C ARG A 416 -24.56 -16.96 -19.84
N ARG A 417 -23.35 -16.49 -19.49
CA ARG A 417 -22.11 -17.26 -19.66
C ARG A 417 -22.12 -18.55 -18.85
N ALA A 418 -22.60 -18.51 -17.61
CA ALA A 418 -22.71 -19.69 -16.76
C ALA A 418 -23.72 -20.71 -17.29
N ARG A 419 -24.86 -20.25 -17.83
CA ARG A 419 -25.85 -21.10 -18.51
C ARG A 419 -25.28 -21.72 -19.78
N ALA A 420 -24.60 -20.92 -20.59
CA ALA A 420 -23.95 -21.40 -21.81
C ALA A 420 -22.85 -22.44 -21.53
N SER A 421 -22.16 -22.35 -20.39
CA SER A 421 -21.18 -23.37 -19.99
C SER A 421 -21.82 -24.64 -19.43
N GLY A 422 -23.14 -24.65 -19.17
CA GLY A 422 -23.87 -25.78 -18.62
C GLY A 422 -23.44 -26.20 -17.20
N SER A 423 -22.74 -25.34 -16.46
CA SER A 423 -22.19 -25.68 -15.14
C SER A 423 -23.17 -25.29 -14.04
N PRO A 424 -23.80 -26.24 -13.31
CA PRO A 424 -24.77 -25.92 -12.28
C PRO A 424 -24.18 -25.04 -11.16
N ALA A 425 -22.91 -25.28 -10.80
CA ALA A 425 -22.20 -24.48 -9.80
C ALA A 425 -21.96 -23.03 -10.27
N ALA A 426 -21.61 -22.83 -11.54
CA ALA A 426 -21.44 -21.49 -12.08
C ALA A 426 -22.78 -20.74 -12.15
N ILE A 427 -23.86 -21.44 -12.53
CA ILE A 427 -25.22 -20.87 -12.59
C ILE A 427 -25.67 -20.45 -11.20
N ALA A 428 -25.61 -21.36 -10.21
CA ALA A 428 -26.00 -21.06 -8.84
C ALA A 428 -25.18 -19.91 -8.24
N LYS A 429 -23.88 -19.83 -8.54
CA LYS A 429 -23.03 -18.71 -8.12
C LYS A 429 -23.50 -17.38 -8.71
N ALA A 430 -23.80 -17.35 -10.01
CA ALA A 430 -24.28 -16.14 -10.68
C ALA A 430 -25.66 -15.71 -10.17
N GLU A 431 -26.57 -16.66 -9.92
CA GLU A 431 -27.89 -16.38 -9.34
C GLU A 431 -27.79 -15.85 -7.91
N ALA A 432 -26.93 -16.44 -7.08
CA ALA A 432 -26.66 -15.96 -5.72
C ALA A 432 -26.05 -14.55 -5.72
N GLU A 433 -25.18 -14.22 -6.69
CA GLU A 433 -24.63 -12.88 -6.84
C GLU A 433 -25.71 -11.85 -7.20
N ILE A 434 -26.63 -12.20 -8.10
CA ILE A 434 -27.80 -11.35 -8.45
C ILE A 434 -28.69 -11.13 -7.23
N GLU A 435 -28.98 -12.19 -6.46
CA GLU A 435 -29.82 -12.09 -5.25
C GLU A 435 -29.16 -11.23 -4.17
N SER A 436 -27.87 -11.46 -3.90
CA SER A 436 -27.09 -10.65 -2.95
C SER A 436 -27.10 -9.17 -3.37
N MET A 437 -27.01 -8.89 -4.67
CA MET A 437 -27.07 -7.53 -5.17
C MET A 437 -28.47 -6.91 -5.02
N ARG A 438 -29.54 -7.72 -5.09
CA ARG A 438 -30.91 -7.23 -4.90
C ARG A 438 -31.11 -6.68 -3.50
N GLY A 439 -30.62 -7.38 -2.47
CA GLY A 439 -30.61 -6.88 -1.10
C GLY A 439 -29.87 -5.55 -0.98
N LYS A 440 -28.67 -5.45 -1.57
CA LYS A 440 -27.88 -4.20 -1.58
C LYS A 440 -28.58 -3.03 -2.27
N VAL A 441 -29.34 -3.27 -3.35
CA VAL A 441 -30.14 -2.22 -3.98
C VAL A 441 -31.25 -1.75 -3.05
N GLN A 442 -31.95 -2.66 -2.38
CA GLN A 442 -33.02 -2.31 -1.44
C GLN A 442 -32.47 -1.49 -0.27
N ASP A 443 -31.35 -1.91 0.31
CA ASP A 443 -30.67 -1.18 1.38
C ASP A 443 -30.30 0.23 0.91
N LEU A 444 -29.71 0.34 -0.28
CA LEU A 444 -29.30 1.61 -0.86
C LEU A 444 -30.50 2.57 -1.08
N LEU A 445 -31.65 2.07 -1.54
CA LEU A 445 -32.87 2.88 -1.74
C LEU A 445 -33.49 3.36 -0.43
N LEU A 446 -33.15 2.72 0.70
CA LEU A 446 -33.59 3.08 2.04
C LEU A 446 -32.58 3.98 2.76
N GLN A 447 -31.34 4.07 2.28
CA GLN A 447 -30.30 4.88 2.91
C GLN A 447 -30.63 6.38 2.84
N THR A 448 -30.32 7.08 3.93
CA THR A 448 -30.48 8.51 4.06
C THR A 448 -29.20 9.15 4.59
N ASP A 449 -28.97 10.41 4.24
CA ASP A 449 -27.89 11.23 4.79
C ASP A 449 -28.16 11.58 6.27
N SER A 450 -27.22 12.29 6.90
CA SER A 450 -27.36 12.74 8.31
C SER A 450 -28.54 13.69 8.56
N LYS A 451 -29.21 14.17 7.51
CA LYS A 451 -30.39 15.03 7.56
C LYS A 451 -31.67 14.27 7.20
N GLY A 452 -31.60 12.96 6.95
CA GLY A 452 -32.75 12.13 6.57
C GLY A 452 -33.14 12.23 5.09
N ASN A 453 -32.35 12.90 4.25
CA ASN A 453 -32.61 12.92 2.81
C ASN A 453 -32.16 11.61 2.18
N LYS A 454 -32.91 11.08 1.22
CA LYS A 454 -32.47 9.92 0.45
C LYS A 454 -31.17 10.23 -0.28
N ILE A 455 -30.25 9.28 -0.28
CA ILE A 455 -28.99 9.41 -1.02
C ILE A 455 -29.13 9.05 -2.50
N VAL A 456 -30.14 8.25 -2.84
CA VAL A 456 -30.51 7.89 -4.22
C VAL A 456 -32.02 7.89 -4.39
N GLU A 457 -32.45 8.03 -5.63
CA GLU A 457 -33.83 7.79 -6.07
C GLU A 457 -33.87 6.69 -7.14
N GLN A 458 -35.09 6.32 -7.55
CA GLN A 458 -35.32 5.49 -8.72
C GLN A 458 -36.17 6.25 -9.73
N ILE A 459 -35.75 6.23 -10.99
CA ILE A 459 -36.48 6.84 -12.10
C ILE A 459 -36.72 5.79 -13.19
N PRO A 460 -37.80 5.92 -13.99
CA PRO A 460 -37.99 5.09 -15.16
C PRO A 460 -36.83 5.29 -16.15
N ALA A 461 -36.26 4.19 -16.65
CA ALA A 461 -35.28 4.27 -17.72
C ALA A 461 -35.94 4.70 -19.03
N THR A 462 -35.26 5.57 -19.76
CA THR A 462 -35.67 6.00 -21.10
C THR A 462 -34.60 5.66 -22.14
N TYR A 463 -35.04 5.46 -23.38
CA TYR A 463 -34.22 5.30 -24.56
C TYR A 463 -34.55 6.44 -25.55
N GLY A 464 -33.53 7.24 -25.87
CA GLY A 464 -33.66 8.34 -26.82
C GLY A 464 -33.61 7.83 -28.27
N THR A 465 -34.65 8.11 -29.04
CA THR A 465 -34.68 7.86 -30.49
C THR A 465 -34.82 9.18 -31.24
N LYS A 466 -34.17 9.30 -32.40
CA LYS A 466 -34.35 10.47 -33.27
C LYS A 466 -35.55 10.25 -34.19
N VAL A 467 -36.59 11.07 -34.03
CA VAL A 467 -37.75 11.11 -34.92
C VAL A 467 -37.73 12.49 -35.59
N GLU A 468 -37.60 12.51 -36.91
CA GLU A 468 -37.54 13.77 -37.70
C GLU A 468 -36.43 14.74 -37.24
N GLY A 469 -35.36 14.22 -36.65
CA GLY A 469 -34.23 15.00 -36.12
C GLY A 469 -34.38 15.42 -34.66
N GLU A 470 -35.56 15.29 -34.06
CA GLU A 470 -35.80 15.54 -32.64
C GLU A 470 -35.56 14.30 -31.79
N LEU A 471 -34.96 14.48 -30.61
CA LEU A 471 -34.76 13.39 -29.65
C LEU A 471 -36.06 13.15 -28.88
N VAL A 472 -36.69 12.01 -29.10
CA VAL A 472 -37.87 11.54 -28.39
C VAL A 472 -37.45 10.45 -27.41
N GLU A 473 -37.69 10.67 -26.13
CA GLU A 473 -37.45 9.67 -25.10
C GLU A 473 -38.63 8.70 -24.98
N LYS A 474 -38.33 7.40 -25.07
CA LYS A 474 -39.32 6.33 -24.87
C LYS A 474 -39.01 5.55 -23.59
N PRO A 475 -40.01 5.21 -22.75
CA PRO A 475 -39.77 4.37 -21.59
C PRO A 475 -39.27 2.98 -22.00
N VAL A 476 -38.33 2.45 -21.23
CA VAL A 476 -37.78 1.11 -21.42
C VAL A 476 -38.56 0.12 -20.57
N TYR A 477 -38.89 -1.01 -21.17
CA TYR A 477 -39.59 -2.12 -20.55
C TYR A 477 -38.73 -3.38 -20.60
N TRP A 478 -38.98 -4.29 -19.67
CA TRP A 478 -38.39 -5.62 -19.65
C TRP A 478 -39.46 -6.67 -19.40
N SER A 479 -39.18 -7.89 -19.86
CA SER A 479 -40.00 -9.08 -19.62
C SER A 479 -39.16 -10.34 -19.86
N ARG A 480 -39.77 -11.52 -19.74
CA ARG A 480 -39.20 -12.77 -20.23
C ARG A 480 -39.78 -13.11 -21.59
N ASP A 481 -38.93 -13.55 -22.51
CA ASP A 481 -39.41 -14.10 -23.78
C ASP A 481 -39.93 -15.54 -23.59
N MET A 482 -40.47 -16.12 -24.66
CA MET A 482 -40.99 -17.50 -24.67
C MET A 482 -39.95 -18.57 -24.30
N SER A 483 -38.65 -18.25 -24.32
CA SER A 483 -37.57 -19.14 -23.88
C SER A 483 -37.22 -18.94 -22.40
N GLY A 484 -37.84 -17.97 -21.73
CA GLY A 484 -37.58 -17.59 -20.34
C GLY A 484 -36.42 -16.60 -20.18
N ASP A 485 -35.82 -16.13 -21.27
CA ASP A 485 -34.68 -15.21 -21.24
C ASP A 485 -35.16 -13.78 -21.02
N LEU A 486 -34.37 -13.02 -20.24
CA LEU A 486 -34.66 -11.61 -19.98
C LEU A 486 -34.40 -10.77 -21.22
N VAL A 487 -35.43 -10.08 -21.68
CA VAL A 487 -35.37 -9.18 -22.82
C VAL A 487 -35.81 -7.78 -22.43
N MET A 488 -35.23 -6.78 -23.11
CA MET A 488 -35.53 -5.36 -22.89
C MET A 488 -35.83 -4.68 -24.22
N GLY A 489 -36.70 -3.69 -24.18
CA GLY A 489 -37.11 -2.95 -25.37
C GLY A 489 -37.90 -1.68 -25.04
N VAL A 490 -38.37 -1.03 -26.09
CA VAL A 490 -39.37 0.04 -26.02
C VAL A 490 -40.67 -0.46 -26.63
N LEU A 491 -41.81 0.14 -26.29
CA LEU A 491 -43.06 -0.21 -26.96
C LEU A 491 -43.11 0.41 -28.36
N ASP A 492 -43.47 -0.40 -29.35
CA ASP A 492 -43.79 0.05 -30.70
C ASP A 492 -45.18 0.71 -30.76
N GLN A 493 -45.61 1.08 -31.97
CA GLN A 493 -46.90 1.74 -32.22
C GLN A 493 -48.11 0.85 -31.88
N ASN A 494 -47.91 -0.48 -31.84
CA ASN A 494 -48.92 -1.47 -31.55
C ASN A 494 -48.86 -1.95 -30.09
N GLY A 495 -48.02 -1.33 -29.25
CA GLY A 495 -47.82 -1.74 -27.86
C GLY A 495 -47.02 -3.03 -27.70
N LYS A 496 -46.33 -3.52 -28.74
CA LYS A 496 -45.44 -4.69 -28.65
C LYS A 496 -44.05 -4.26 -28.21
N LEU A 497 -43.37 -5.12 -27.45
CA LEU A 497 -41.98 -4.87 -27.06
C LEU A 497 -41.07 -4.98 -28.29
N PHE A 498 -40.27 -3.95 -28.52
CA PHE A 498 -39.37 -3.83 -29.66
C PHE A 498 -37.96 -3.49 -29.16
N ASP A 499 -36.97 -4.26 -29.59
CA ASP A 499 -35.56 -3.97 -29.34
C ASP A 499 -35.03 -3.03 -30.43
N PRO A 500 -34.77 -1.75 -30.10
CA PRO A 500 -34.31 -0.76 -31.08
C PRO A 500 -32.86 -0.97 -31.52
N ILE A 501 -32.09 -1.82 -30.84
CA ILE A 501 -30.70 -2.10 -31.19
C ILE A 501 -30.64 -3.18 -32.27
N SER A 502 -31.39 -4.27 -32.09
CA SER A 502 -31.46 -5.35 -33.08
C SER A 502 -32.58 -5.19 -34.11
N MET A 503 -33.39 -4.13 -33.99
CA MET A 503 -34.51 -3.80 -34.88
C MET A 503 -35.53 -4.95 -35.01
N ARG A 504 -35.83 -5.63 -33.90
CA ARG A 504 -36.75 -6.77 -33.87
C ARG A 504 -37.84 -6.59 -32.81
N SER A 505 -39.06 -7.02 -33.15
CA SER A 505 -40.11 -7.23 -32.16
C SER A 505 -39.77 -8.46 -31.33
N LEU A 506 -40.05 -8.39 -30.04
CA LEU A 506 -39.81 -9.45 -29.07
C LEU A 506 -41.15 -10.11 -28.73
N ASP A 507 -41.18 -11.44 -28.76
CA ASP A 507 -42.36 -12.22 -28.40
C ASP A 507 -42.35 -12.46 -26.89
N VAL A 508 -43.15 -11.64 -26.19
CA VAL A 508 -43.25 -11.60 -24.73
C VAL A 508 -44.72 -11.60 -24.34
N ASP A 509 -45.04 -12.10 -23.14
CA ASP A 509 -46.38 -11.94 -22.59
C ASP A 509 -46.60 -10.47 -22.22
N PRO A 510 -47.57 -9.78 -22.85
CA PRO A 510 -47.84 -8.37 -22.54
C PRO A 510 -48.29 -8.14 -21.09
N VAL A 511 -48.77 -9.16 -20.39
CA VAL A 511 -49.16 -9.08 -18.97
C VAL A 511 -47.94 -8.99 -18.06
N GLU A 512 -46.78 -9.50 -18.50
CA GLU A 512 -45.52 -9.51 -17.74
C GLU A 512 -44.59 -8.34 -18.10
N LEU A 513 -45.11 -7.29 -18.74
CA LEU A 513 -44.31 -6.11 -19.11
C LEU A 513 -44.12 -5.17 -17.91
N GLU A 514 -42.87 -5.05 -17.46
CA GLU A 514 -42.50 -4.15 -16.38
C GLU A 514 -41.62 -2.99 -16.89
N ARG A 515 -41.81 -1.80 -16.33
CA ARG A 515 -40.91 -0.67 -16.61
C ARG A 515 -39.56 -0.94 -15.96
N VAL A 516 -38.49 -0.68 -16.71
CA VAL A 516 -37.14 -0.72 -16.14
C VAL A 516 -36.94 0.53 -15.28
N MET A 517 -36.62 0.33 -14.00
CA MET A 517 -36.22 1.41 -13.10
C MET A 517 -34.70 1.44 -12.96
N VAL A 518 -34.13 2.64 -12.89
CA VAL A 518 -32.68 2.85 -12.71
C VAL A 518 -32.42 3.78 -11.53
N ILE A 519 -31.25 3.62 -10.92
CA ILE A 519 -30.78 4.46 -9.83
C ILE A 519 -30.46 5.86 -10.35
N ALA A 520 -30.95 6.87 -9.63
CA ALA A 520 -30.74 8.28 -9.89
C ALA A 520 -30.20 8.99 -8.64
N SER A 521 -29.55 10.13 -8.83
CA SER A 521 -29.24 11.07 -7.75
C SER A 521 -30.53 11.69 -7.20
N PRO A 522 -30.49 12.33 -6.02
CA PRO A 522 -31.66 13.02 -5.45
C PRO A 522 -32.21 14.14 -6.34
N GLU A 523 -31.41 14.67 -7.27
CA GLU A 523 -31.85 15.64 -8.27
C GLU A 523 -32.49 15.00 -9.51
N GLY A 524 -32.67 13.68 -9.54
CA GLY A 524 -33.25 12.93 -10.65
C GLY A 524 -32.29 12.63 -11.81
N ASN A 525 -30.98 12.88 -11.64
CA ASN A 525 -29.99 12.56 -12.68
C ASN A 525 -29.64 11.06 -12.63
N LYS A 526 -29.69 10.35 -13.75
CA LYS A 526 -29.24 8.95 -13.83
C LYS A 526 -27.82 8.80 -13.28
N VAL A 527 -27.61 7.85 -12.37
CA VAL A 527 -26.27 7.50 -11.88
C VAL A 527 -25.57 6.64 -12.93
N LEU A 528 -24.43 7.13 -13.43
CA LEU A 528 -23.60 6.49 -14.44
C LEU A 528 -22.36 5.82 -13.85
N PRO A 529 -21.64 4.95 -14.58
CA PRO A 529 -20.37 4.42 -14.12
C PRO A 529 -19.34 5.54 -13.94
N ASP A 530 -18.49 5.40 -12.93
CA ASP A 530 -17.35 6.26 -12.63
C ASP A 530 -16.05 5.73 -13.27
N TYR A 531 -14.98 6.53 -13.17
CA TYR A 531 -13.65 6.18 -13.63
C TYR A 531 -12.84 5.59 -12.47
N ASP A 532 -12.88 4.27 -12.35
CA ASP A 532 -12.10 3.54 -11.36
C ASP A 532 -10.59 3.72 -11.60
N MET A 533 -9.90 4.35 -10.65
CA MET A 533 -8.46 4.50 -10.72
C MET A 533 -7.76 3.14 -10.50
N PHE A 534 -6.73 2.85 -11.28
CA PHE A 534 -5.91 1.65 -11.12
C PHE A 534 -4.70 1.90 -10.22
N ALA A 535 -3.95 2.97 -10.50
CA ALA A 535 -2.80 3.40 -9.71
C ALA A 535 -2.49 4.89 -9.95
N VAL A 536 -1.84 5.53 -8.99
CA VAL A 536 -1.30 6.89 -9.14
C VAL A 536 0.10 6.90 -8.58
N GLY A 537 1.02 7.51 -9.32
CA GLY A 537 2.37 7.74 -8.82
C GLY A 537 2.91 9.11 -9.19
N SER A 538 3.76 9.61 -8.31
CA SER A 538 4.45 10.89 -8.42
C SER A 538 5.94 10.65 -8.18
N LYS A 539 6.80 11.51 -8.73
CA LYS A 539 8.21 11.53 -8.29
C LYS A 539 8.25 12.14 -6.90
N SER A 540 8.93 11.48 -5.97
CA SER A 540 9.14 12.01 -4.62
C SER A 540 9.73 13.42 -4.73
N ARG A 541 9.08 14.43 -4.13
CA ARG A 541 9.66 15.77 -4.12
C ARG A 541 10.97 15.72 -3.31
N PRO A 542 12.04 16.44 -3.70
CA PRO A 542 13.32 16.39 -3.00
C PRO A 542 13.27 16.70 -1.49
N ASN A 543 12.19 17.34 -1.02
CA ASN A 543 11.94 17.67 0.38
C ASN A 543 10.78 16.88 1.01
N ASP A 544 10.02 16.10 0.23
CA ASP A 544 9.03 15.19 0.77
C ASP A 544 9.80 13.94 1.19
N LYS A 545 10.13 13.88 2.48
CA LYS A 545 10.69 12.70 3.14
C LYS A 545 10.00 11.48 2.58
N VAL A 546 10.80 10.57 2.00
CA VAL A 546 10.42 9.25 1.48
C VAL A 546 9.17 8.78 2.18
N ILE A 547 8.03 9.11 1.58
CA ILE A 547 6.75 8.68 2.09
C ILE A 547 6.78 7.18 1.77
N GLY A 548 6.61 6.34 2.79
CA GLY A 548 6.70 4.90 2.62
C GLY A 548 5.82 4.42 1.45
N PRO A 549 5.96 3.15 1.01
CA PRO A 549 5.20 2.59 -0.12
C PRO A 549 3.67 2.80 -0.05
N THR A 550 3.14 3.17 1.12
CA THR A 550 1.72 3.46 1.37
C THR A 550 1.29 4.92 1.22
N GLY A 551 2.19 5.88 1.02
CA GLY A 551 1.84 7.29 1.26
C GLY A 551 1.60 7.56 2.76
N GLU A 552 1.43 8.81 3.18
CA GLU A 552 0.65 9.08 4.39
C GLU A 552 -0.76 8.64 4.04
N ILE A 553 -1.17 7.48 4.56
CA ILE A 553 -2.57 7.07 4.52
C ILE A 553 -3.31 8.17 5.25
N VAL A 554 -4.18 8.86 4.54
CA VAL A 554 -4.99 9.89 5.18
C VAL A 554 -5.88 9.17 6.17
N ASP A 555 -5.93 9.66 7.41
CA ASP A 555 -6.75 9.07 8.46
C ASP A 555 -8.16 8.78 7.94
N GLU A 556 -8.53 7.50 7.88
CA GLU A 556 -9.84 7.07 7.37
C GLU A 556 -10.99 7.60 8.22
N GLN A 557 -10.71 8.02 9.46
CA GLN A 557 -11.68 8.66 10.36
C GLN A 557 -11.89 10.14 10.03
N ALA A 558 -11.02 10.75 9.22
CA ALA A 558 -11.24 12.10 8.75
C ALA A 558 -12.57 12.16 7.96
N PRO A 559 -13.51 13.06 8.29
CA PRO A 559 -14.84 13.08 7.67
C PRO A 559 -14.84 13.20 6.14
N PHE A 560 -13.76 13.72 5.56
CA PHE A 560 -13.59 13.85 4.11
C PHE A 560 -12.95 12.62 3.44
N VAL A 561 -12.47 11.64 4.21
CA VAL A 561 -11.97 10.34 3.75
C VAL A 561 -12.97 9.22 4.01
N ALA A 562 -13.85 9.41 4.99
CA ALA A 562 -14.97 8.52 5.26
C ALA A 562 -15.78 8.25 3.97
N GLY A 563 -15.72 7.02 3.47
CA GLY A 563 -16.39 6.61 2.24
C GLY A 563 -15.50 6.54 0.99
N LEU A 564 -14.25 7.05 1.00
CA LEU A 564 -13.34 7.00 -0.16
C LEU A 564 -12.52 5.69 -0.26
N GLY A 565 -12.66 4.80 0.73
CA GLY A 565 -11.84 3.61 0.88
C GLY A 565 -10.41 3.94 1.36
N SER A 566 -9.51 2.97 1.26
CA SER A 566 -8.11 3.16 1.60
C SER A 566 -7.42 3.99 0.51
N ILE A 567 -6.97 5.20 0.87
CA ILE A 567 -6.44 6.19 -0.06
C ILE A 567 -5.22 6.91 0.53
N SER A 568 -4.17 7.06 -0.27
CA SER A 568 -3.02 7.89 0.09
C SER A 568 -3.30 9.36 -0.19
N ARG A 569 -2.57 10.29 0.46
CA ARG A 569 -2.73 11.73 0.20
C ARG A 569 -2.58 12.09 -1.28
N ASP A 570 -1.58 11.52 -1.95
CA ASP A 570 -1.33 11.74 -3.38
C ASP A 570 -2.51 11.28 -4.26
N ASN A 571 -3.16 10.17 -3.90
CA ASN A 571 -4.34 9.68 -4.60
C ASN A 571 -5.52 10.63 -4.40
N LEU A 572 -5.76 11.07 -3.17
CA LEU A 572 -6.81 12.02 -2.83
C LEU A 572 -6.64 13.34 -3.59
N ASP A 573 -5.44 13.93 -3.53
CA ASP A 573 -5.15 15.18 -4.22
C ASP A 573 -5.28 15.04 -5.75
N THR A 574 -4.87 13.89 -6.31
CA THR A 574 -5.02 13.60 -7.74
C THR A 574 -6.48 13.45 -8.14
N MET A 575 -7.29 12.74 -7.36
CA MET A 575 -8.73 12.60 -7.59
C MET A 575 -9.43 13.95 -7.57
N THR A 576 -9.16 14.78 -6.56
CA THR A 576 -9.68 16.14 -6.46
C THR A 576 -9.27 17.00 -7.66
N ASP A 577 -7.98 17.00 -8.01
CA ASP A 577 -7.46 17.73 -9.18
C ASP A 577 -8.17 17.28 -10.49
N ILE A 578 -8.47 15.99 -10.65
CA ILE A 578 -9.17 15.44 -11.82
C ILE A 578 -10.62 15.92 -11.88
N ASN A 579 -11.37 15.77 -10.79
CA ASN A 579 -12.78 16.18 -10.74
C ASN A 579 -12.92 17.69 -10.98
N GLU A 580 -12.03 18.52 -10.40
CA GLU A 580 -11.98 19.96 -10.66
C GLU A 580 -11.64 20.30 -12.11
N ALA A 581 -10.64 19.63 -12.69
CA ALA A 581 -10.26 19.84 -14.09
C ALA A 581 -11.38 19.43 -15.05
N VAL A 582 -12.07 18.33 -14.77
CA VAL A 582 -13.25 17.85 -15.52
C VAL A 582 -14.38 18.87 -15.42
N ALA A 583 -14.71 19.34 -14.22
CA ALA A 583 -15.75 20.33 -14.02
C ALA A 583 -15.45 21.64 -14.75
N ARG A 584 -14.18 22.10 -14.74
CA ARG A 584 -13.74 23.28 -15.47
C ARG A 584 -13.83 23.09 -16.99
N ARG A 585 -13.38 21.95 -17.52
CA ARG A 585 -13.35 21.67 -18.97
C ARG A 585 -14.74 21.46 -19.56
N THR A 586 -15.60 20.78 -18.81
CA THR A 586 -16.97 20.52 -19.24
C THR A 586 -17.88 21.69 -18.93
N GLY A 587 -17.68 22.43 -17.84
CA GLY A 587 -18.66 23.39 -17.33
C GLY A 587 -19.81 22.74 -16.55
N VAL A 588 -19.70 21.45 -16.22
CA VAL A 588 -20.68 20.68 -15.45
C VAL A 588 -20.05 20.25 -14.13
N LYS A 589 -20.72 20.50 -13.01
CA LYS A 589 -20.27 20.03 -11.70
C LYS A 589 -20.60 18.55 -11.52
N GLY A 590 -19.84 17.86 -10.69
CA GLY A 590 -20.04 16.43 -10.41
C GLY A 590 -18.71 15.70 -10.49
N ASP A 591 -18.58 14.66 -9.69
CA ASP A 591 -17.35 13.87 -9.62
C ASP A 591 -17.43 12.71 -10.59
N VAL A 592 -16.31 12.37 -11.22
CA VAL A 592 -16.15 11.22 -12.12
C VAL A 592 -15.21 10.17 -11.57
N VAL A 593 -14.50 10.48 -10.48
CA VAL A 593 -13.67 9.56 -9.70
C VAL A 593 -14.08 9.73 -8.23
N HIS A 594 -14.37 8.62 -7.54
CA HIS A 594 -14.94 8.65 -6.18
C HIS A 594 -14.14 7.93 -5.10
N HIS A 595 -13.07 7.23 -5.45
CA HIS A 595 -12.30 6.46 -4.48
C HIS A 595 -10.83 6.34 -4.85
N GLY A 596 -10.04 5.84 -3.90
CA GLY A 596 -8.62 5.56 -4.09
C GLY A 596 -8.35 4.56 -5.21
N ALA A 597 -7.09 4.51 -5.67
CA ALA A 597 -6.71 3.62 -6.73
C ALA A 597 -6.72 2.13 -6.31
N ALA A 598 -6.99 1.25 -7.27
CA ALA A 598 -7.14 -0.18 -7.04
C ALA A 598 -5.89 -0.83 -6.44
N ASN A 599 -4.69 -0.29 -6.63
CA ASN A 599 -3.47 -0.82 -5.99
C ASN A 599 -3.42 -0.58 -4.46
N PHE A 600 -4.33 0.21 -3.91
CA PHE A 600 -4.60 0.34 -2.48
C PHE A 600 -5.83 -0.45 -2.02
N TRP A 601 -6.46 -1.21 -2.92
CA TRP A 601 -7.67 -1.99 -2.66
C TRP A 601 -7.52 -3.44 -3.13
N GLN A 602 -8.40 -4.32 -2.67
CA GLN A 602 -8.33 -5.74 -2.98
C GLN A 602 -8.70 -6.12 -4.42
N ASP A 603 -9.13 -5.15 -5.23
CA ASP A 603 -9.59 -5.37 -6.60
C ASP A 603 -8.43 -5.80 -7.50
N LEU A 604 -8.60 -6.93 -8.19
CA LEU A 604 -7.59 -7.47 -9.10
C LEU A 604 -7.41 -6.58 -10.33
N PRO A 605 -6.21 -6.57 -10.95
CA PRO A 605 -5.98 -5.88 -12.21
C PRO A 605 -6.92 -6.34 -13.33
N ASP A 606 -7.44 -5.37 -14.08
CA ASP A 606 -8.24 -5.58 -15.28
C ASP A 606 -7.68 -4.77 -16.45
N TYR A 607 -8.01 -5.23 -17.67
CA TYR A 607 -7.33 -4.82 -18.89
C TYR A 607 -8.32 -4.43 -20.00
N PRO A 608 -7.99 -3.42 -20.83
CA PRO A 608 -6.76 -2.63 -20.82
C PRO A 608 -6.73 -1.52 -19.74
N ILE A 609 -5.55 -1.24 -19.18
CA ILE A 609 -5.33 -0.13 -18.25
C ILE A 609 -4.91 1.11 -19.06
N THR A 610 -5.62 2.22 -18.90
CA THR A 610 -5.27 3.49 -19.54
C THR A 610 -4.29 4.25 -18.66
N VAL A 611 -3.20 4.75 -19.23
CA VAL A 611 -2.15 5.47 -18.50
C VAL A 611 -1.96 6.86 -19.07
N PHE A 612 -2.01 7.86 -18.20
CA PHE A 612 -1.70 9.25 -18.50
C PHE A 612 -0.32 9.57 -17.92
N MET A 613 0.62 9.90 -18.80
CA MET A 613 2.01 10.13 -18.45
C MET A 613 2.28 11.62 -18.16
N PRO A 614 3.30 11.94 -17.33
CA PRO A 614 3.73 13.30 -17.03
C PRO A 614 4.13 14.16 -18.24
N ASN A 615 4.54 13.53 -19.34
CA ASN A 615 4.86 14.21 -20.59
C ASN A 615 3.61 14.52 -21.44
N GLY A 616 2.42 14.15 -20.97
CA GLY A 616 1.14 14.32 -21.66
C GLY A 616 0.78 13.17 -22.60
N ASP A 617 1.60 12.12 -22.70
CA ASP A 617 1.26 10.92 -23.49
C ASP A 617 0.12 10.14 -22.82
N VAL A 618 -0.64 9.43 -23.65
CA VAL A 618 -1.62 8.42 -23.21
C VAL A 618 -1.19 7.06 -23.74
N LYS A 619 -1.09 6.07 -22.86
CA LYS A 619 -0.72 4.68 -23.16
C LYS A 619 -1.84 3.73 -22.75
N SER A 620 -1.83 2.53 -23.32
CA SER A 620 -2.74 1.43 -22.97
C SER A 620 -1.92 0.19 -22.64
N ILE A 621 -2.06 -0.33 -21.41
CA ILE A 621 -1.45 -1.58 -20.99
C ILE A 621 -2.48 -2.69 -21.21
N VAL A 622 -2.19 -3.60 -22.12
CA VAL A 622 -3.04 -4.75 -22.42
C VAL A 622 -2.72 -5.92 -21.49
N ARG A 623 -3.64 -6.88 -21.42
CA ARG A 623 -3.42 -8.12 -20.68
C ARG A 623 -2.17 -8.83 -21.20
N GLY A 624 -1.35 -9.34 -20.27
CA GLY A 624 -0.22 -10.20 -20.56
C GLY A 624 -0.62 -11.57 -21.11
N PRO A 625 0.37 -12.43 -21.38
CA PRO A 625 0.15 -13.83 -21.72
C PRO A 625 -0.69 -14.59 -20.66
N SER A 626 -1.25 -15.75 -21.02
CA SER A 626 -2.08 -16.54 -20.11
C SER A 626 -1.39 -16.97 -18.82
N GLU A 627 -0.09 -17.25 -18.90
CA GLU A 627 0.76 -17.68 -17.79
C GLU A 627 1.12 -16.55 -16.81
N ASP A 628 1.11 -15.30 -17.28
CA ASP A 628 1.26 -14.11 -16.45
C ASP A 628 0.44 -12.94 -17.03
N PRO A 629 -0.88 -12.91 -16.72
CA PRO A 629 -1.78 -11.86 -17.18
C PRO A 629 -1.32 -10.44 -16.82
N ASP A 630 -0.51 -10.32 -15.77
CA ASP A 630 -0.05 -9.05 -15.22
C ASP A 630 1.37 -8.66 -15.64
N LYS A 631 2.01 -9.47 -16.49
CA LYS A 631 3.39 -9.29 -16.94
C LYS A 631 3.68 -7.85 -17.34
N TRP A 632 2.84 -7.25 -18.19
CA TRP A 632 3.09 -5.92 -18.71
C TRP A 632 2.90 -4.82 -17.66
N THR A 633 1.92 -4.98 -16.77
CA THR A 633 1.71 -4.06 -15.65
C THR A 633 2.88 -4.11 -14.67
N LYS A 634 3.38 -5.32 -14.36
CA LYS A 634 4.57 -5.55 -13.52
C LYS A 634 5.81 -4.88 -14.09
N GLU A 635 6.07 -5.06 -15.39
CA GLU A 635 7.19 -4.43 -16.10
C GLU A 635 7.04 -2.90 -16.13
N PHE A 636 5.82 -2.40 -16.30
CA PHE A 636 5.54 -0.96 -16.29
C PHE A 636 5.77 -0.34 -14.91
N PHE A 637 5.27 -0.98 -13.85
CA PHE A 637 5.54 -0.56 -12.47
C PHE A 637 7.04 -0.62 -12.16
N HIS A 638 7.75 -1.63 -12.67
CA HIS A 638 9.20 -1.73 -12.51
C HIS A 638 9.94 -0.55 -13.16
N ALA A 639 9.58 -0.19 -14.41
CA ALA A 639 10.15 0.95 -15.11
C ALA A 639 9.93 2.26 -14.32
N LEU A 640 8.69 2.52 -13.88
CA LEU A 640 8.35 3.73 -13.13
C LEU A 640 9.09 3.82 -11.79
N LYS A 641 9.21 2.70 -11.07
CA LYS A 641 9.99 2.67 -9.83
C LYS A 641 11.48 2.95 -10.07
N GLN A 642 12.06 2.44 -11.16
CA GLN A 642 13.44 2.75 -11.55
C GLN A 642 13.62 4.22 -11.95
N GLU A 643 12.57 4.88 -12.43
CA GLU A 643 12.53 6.33 -12.69
C GLU A 643 12.34 7.20 -11.44
N GLY A 644 12.19 6.57 -10.27
CA GLY A 644 12.00 7.25 -8.99
C GLY A 644 10.55 7.67 -8.71
N TYR A 645 9.57 7.08 -9.39
CA TYR A 645 8.17 7.25 -9.00
C TYR A 645 7.81 6.35 -7.80
N SER A 646 7.07 6.90 -6.85
CA SER A 646 6.41 6.19 -5.76
C SER A 646 4.93 5.97 -6.06
N GLY A 647 4.24 5.13 -5.27
CA GLY A 647 2.80 4.86 -5.42
C GLY A 647 2.44 3.68 -6.33
N PHE A 648 3.45 2.93 -6.81
CA PHE A 648 3.30 1.74 -7.66
C PHE A 648 3.57 0.45 -6.90
N ASP A 649 3.11 0.37 -5.66
CA ASP A 649 3.10 -0.85 -4.88
C ASP A 649 1.79 -1.60 -5.14
N PRO A 650 1.85 -2.88 -5.54
CA PRO A 650 0.64 -3.66 -5.75
C PRO A 650 -0.03 -3.98 -4.42
N HIS A 651 -1.36 -4.12 -4.44
CA HIS A 651 -2.06 -4.60 -3.26
C HIS A 651 -1.63 -6.05 -2.95
N PRO A 652 -1.45 -6.44 -1.66
CA PRO A 652 -1.00 -7.79 -1.30
C PRO A 652 -1.88 -8.92 -1.85
N SER A 653 -3.20 -8.68 -2.01
CA SER A 653 -4.14 -9.67 -2.57
C SER A 653 -3.86 -10.03 -4.03
N TRP A 654 -3.07 -9.23 -4.76
CA TRP A 654 -2.71 -9.51 -6.14
C TRP A 654 -1.70 -10.68 -6.23
N GLY A 655 -1.07 -11.07 -5.12
CA GLY A 655 -0.13 -12.20 -5.09
C GLY A 655 1.15 -11.97 -5.89
N TRP A 656 1.48 -10.71 -6.21
CA TRP A 656 2.75 -10.38 -6.86
C TRP A 656 3.91 -10.60 -5.87
N PRO A 657 5.08 -11.05 -6.35
CA PRO A 657 6.25 -11.23 -5.48
C PRO A 657 6.74 -9.88 -4.93
N PRO A 658 7.56 -9.88 -3.87
CA PRO A 658 8.20 -8.65 -3.38
C PRO A 658 8.98 -7.95 -4.49
N TYR A 659 8.99 -6.61 -4.46
CA TYR A 659 9.72 -5.83 -5.45
C TYR A 659 11.24 -6.04 -5.33
N ASN A 660 11.89 -6.38 -6.45
CA ASN A 660 13.34 -6.49 -6.55
C ASN A 660 13.87 -5.42 -7.53
N PRO A 661 14.78 -4.52 -7.14
CA PRO A 661 15.33 -3.49 -8.05
C PRO A 661 16.02 -4.03 -9.32
N ARG A 662 16.44 -5.31 -9.34
CA ARG A 662 17.08 -5.93 -10.51
C ARG A 662 16.11 -6.58 -11.48
N ILE A 663 14.96 -7.04 -10.99
CA ILE A 663 14.03 -7.86 -11.80
C ILE A 663 12.57 -7.41 -11.70
N GLY A 664 12.27 -6.36 -10.94
CA GLY A 664 10.92 -5.87 -10.71
C GLY A 664 10.09 -6.85 -9.89
N TYR A 665 8.89 -7.13 -10.37
CA TYR A 665 7.92 -8.07 -9.78
C TYR A 665 7.94 -9.44 -10.47
N ARG A 666 9.08 -9.84 -11.05
CA ARG A 666 9.27 -11.18 -11.61
C ARG A 666 9.64 -12.14 -10.46
N GLY A 667 9.04 -13.33 -10.46
CA GLY A 667 9.46 -14.40 -9.55
C GLY A 667 10.89 -14.85 -9.86
N GLU A 668 11.63 -15.30 -8.84
CA GLU A 668 12.94 -15.93 -9.00
C GLU A 668 12.75 -17.36 -9.54
N ASN A 669 12.48 -17.49 -10.84
CA ASN A 669 12.44 -18.79 -11.54
C ASN A 669 13.62 -18.93 -12.49
#